data_AF-A0A251RWJ0-F1
#
_entry.id   AF-A0A251RWJ0-F1
#
_cell.length_a   1.000
_cell.length_b   1.000
_cell.length_c   1.000
_cell.angle_alpha   90.00
_cell.angle_beta   90.00
_cell.angle_gamma   90.00
#
_symmetry.space_group_name_H-M   'P 1'
#
loop_
_entity.id
_entity.type
_entity.pdbx_description
1 polymer ?
#
loop_
_entity_poly.entity_id
_entity_poly.type
_entity_poly.pdbx_seq_one_letter_code
_entity_poly.pdbx_strand_id
1 'polypeptide(L)'
;MMMMMMTCTDGNKGVVVDNGKYVRYTPEQVEALERFYHEYPKPTSIHRQQLIRDCSILSNVEPKQIKVWFQNRRCREKQRKEASRLQGVNRKLSAMNKLLMEENDRLQKQVSHLVYENGYFRQHTPNTTLATKDTSRELVVTSHLTPNPPQDASPSGLLSIAEETLTEFISKATGTAVEWVQMPGMKPGPDSIGIVAISHGCTGVAARACGLVCLEPTRVAEILKDRPSWYRDCRAVDVVNLLPTTNGGTIELLYMQLYAPTTLATGRDFWLLRYTSATEDGSLVVCERSLNNIQNGPNMPPVQNFVRAEMLPSGYLIRPCEGGGSIIYIVDHMNLEASSVPEVLRPLYESSAVLAQKATMMALRQLRQIALEASQSSTPNGGRRPAALRALSQRLSRGFNEAVNGFTDEGWLLINNDGIDDVTILVNSSPEKLTGLNPSFSNGYTTVSNAVMCAKASMLLQNVPPALLLRFLREHRSEWADSSIDAYAAAAVKLGPCGVPGSRIRDYGSQVVLPLAQTIEHEELLEVIKMESVEHCPEDALIPRDMFLLQLCSGMDENAVGMCAELIFAPIDSSFADDAPLLPSGFRIIPLDSVKEKSSPNRTLDLASALEIGGSGNKLPGDHNSGSGTIRSVVTIAFEFAFDCHMQENVASMARQYVRTIISSVQRVALALAPSPLNPNGGLNAPMGTPEAHTLAKWICDSYRCYLGVELLKNGGHASEPILKPLWHHADAIMCCSFKASPIFSFANQAGLDMLETTLGALEEIGLEKILDEHGRRSFCTEFPHIMQQGFACLERGMCLSSMGRPVSYERAVAWKVVNEEQNVHCICLMFINWSFA
;
A
#
# COMPACT_ATOMS: atom_id res chain seq x y z
N MET A 1 -3.70 0.94 -48.12
CA MET A 1 -3.96 0.73 -49.56
C MET A 1 -4.35 -0.74 -49.77
N MET A 2 -5.65 -1.04 -49.79
CA MET A 2 -6.25 -2.16 -50.53
C MET A 2 -7.76 -1.95 -50.49
N MET A 3 -8.32 -1.75 -51.67
CA MET A 3 -9.72 -1.46 -51.96
C MET A 3 -10.34 -2.77 -52.47
N MET A 4 -11.48 -3.19 -51.94
CA MET A 4 -12.27 -4.27 -52.54
C MET A 4 -13.69 -3.74 -52.80
N MET A 5 -13.94 -3.42 -54.07
CA MET A 5 -15.27 -3.29 -54.65
C MET A 5 -15.90 -4.68 -54.76
N MET A 6 -17.19 -4.79 -54.45
CA MET A 6 -18.03 -5.88 -54.96
C MET A 6 -19.22 -5.28 -55.71
N THR A 7 -19.30 -5.68 -56.97
CA THR A 7 -20.31 -5.37 -57.98
C THR A 7 -21.52 -6.31 -57.84
N CYS A 8 -22.70 -5.79 -58.15
CA CYS A 8 -23.97 -6.49 -58.20
C CYS A 8 -24.04 -7.48 -59.37
N THR A 9 -24.72 -8.61 -59.19
CA THR A 9 -25.32 -9.42 -60.27
C THR A 9 -26.71 -9.88 -59.87
N ASP A 10 -27.64 -9.79 -60.83
CA ASP A 10 -29.08 -10.03 -60.70
C ASP A 10 -29.48 -11.48 -61.04
N GLY A 11 -30.56 -11.95 -60.40
CA GLY A 11 -31.58 -12.81 -61.01
C GLY A 11 -31.64 -14.29 -60.61
N ASN A 12 -32.56 -14.69 -59.70
CA ASN A 12 -33.74 -15.49 -60.06
C ASN A 12 -34.76 -15.61 -58.90
N LYS A 13 -36.05 -15.70 -59.26
CA LYS A 13 -37.24 -15.59 -58.39
C LYS A 13 -37.53 -16.88 -57.59
N GLY A 14 -38.04 -16.73 -56.35
CA GLY A 14 -38.81 -17.78 -55.67
C GLY A 14 -38.94 -17.64 -54.15
N VAL A 15 -40.17 -17.38 -53.69
CA VAL A 15 -40.69 -17.46 -52.31
C VAL A 15 -40.34 -16.29 -51.37
N VAL A 16 -41.31 -15.38 -51.25
CA VAL A 16 -41.37 -14.32 -50.25
C VAL A 16 -41.60 -14.94 -48.87
N VAL A 17 -40.52 -15.04 -48.09
CA VAL A 17 -40.61 -14.90 -46.64
C VAL A 17 -40.30 -13.43 -46.38
N ASP A 18 -41.21 -12.73 -45.71
CA ASP A 18 -41.09 -11.31 -45.37
C ASP A 18 -39.92 -11.12 -44.38
N ASN A 19 -38.71 -11.06 -44.93
CA ASN A 19 -37.49 -10.72 -44.21
C ASN A 19 -37.52 -9.22 -43.97
N GLY A 20 -37.78 -8.82 -42.72
CA GLY A 20 -37.77 -7.44 -42.23
C GLY A 20 -36.67 -6.62 -42.90
N LYS A 21 -37.07 -5.72 -43.81
CA LYS A 21 -36.14 -4.92 -44.60
C LYS A 21 -35.36 -4.01 -43.67
N TYR A 22 -34.04 -4.13 -43.69
CA TYR A 22 -33.14 -3.22 -42.97
C TYR A 22 -33.36 -1.79 -43.50
N VAL A 23 -33.93 -0.91 -42.68
CA VAL A 23 -34.20 0.49 -43.04
C VAL A 23 -32.95 1.32 -42.79
N ARG A 24 -32.46 2.06 -43.77
CA ARG A 24 -31.35 2.99 -43.53
C ARG A 24 -31.87 4.17 -42.69
N TYR A 25 -31.22 4.43 -41.55
CA TYR A 25 -31.60 5.52 -40.67
C TYR A 25 -31.41 6.88 -41.36
N THR A 26 -32.39 7.78 -41.20
CA THR A 26 -32.24 9.19 -41.57
C THR A 26 -31.39 9.92 -40.51
N PRO A 27 -30.78 11.09 -40.83
CA PRO A 27 -30.01 11.87 -39.86
C PRO A 27 -30.78 12.17 -38.57
N GLU A 28 -32.07 12.50 -38.68
CA GLU A 28 -32.95 12.83 -37.55
C GLU A 28 -33.22 11.60 -36.68
N GLN A 29 -33.36 10.43 -37.29
CA GLN A 29 -33.49 9.15 -36.57
C GLN A 29 -32.19 8.79 -35.84
N VAL A 30 -31.03 9.03 -36.47
CA VAL A 30 -29.72 8.82 -35.81
C VAL A 30 -29.56 9.76 -34.63
N GLU A 31 -29.92 11.04 -34.77
CA GLU A 31 -29.81 12.01 -33.68
C GLU A 31 -30.71 11.64 -32.48
N ALA A 32 -31.93 11.16 -32.73
CA ALA A 32 -32.82 10.67 -31.68
C ALA A 32 -32.26 9.42 -30.97
N LEU A 33 -31.69 8.48 -31.74
CA LEU A 33 -31.02 7.30 -31.18
C LEU A 33 -29.76 7.69 -30.39
N GLU A 34 -29.01 8.68 -30.84
CA GLU A 34 -27.84 9.21 -30.13
C GLU A 34 -28.25 9.91 -28.84
N ARG A 35 -29.27 10.77 -28.84
CA ARG A 35 -29.82 11.36 -27.61
C ARG A 35 -30.23 10.29 -26.60
N PHE A 36 -31.00 9.28 -27.04
CA PHE A 36 -31.41 8.18 -26.16
C PHE A 36 -30.23 7.32 -25.67
N TYR A 37 -29.15 7.21 -26.45
CA TYR A 37 -27.94 6.49 -26.04
C TYR A 37 -27.20 7.12 -24.87
N HIS A 38 -27.26 8.45 -24.73
CA HIS A 38 -26.62 9.13 -23.59
C HIS A 38 -27.29 8.77 -22.26
N GLU A 39 -28.60 8.50 -22.27
CA GLU A 39 -29.36 8.12 -21.07
C GLU A 39 -29.37 6.59 -20.88
N TYR A 40 -29.56 5.82 -21.96
CA TYR A 40 -29.70 4.37 -21.92
C TYR A 40 -28.77 3.66 -22.91
N PRO A 41 -27.47 3.49 -22.61
CA PRO A 41 -26.51 2.86 -23.52
C PRO A 41 -26.73 1.34 -23.72
N LYS A 42 -27.45 0.68 -22.80
CA LYS A 42 -27.88 -0.74 -22.91
C LYS A 42 -29.40 -0.84 -22.72
N PRO A 43 -30.23 -0.38 -23.68
CA PRO A 43 -31.67 -0.32 -23.47
C PRO A 43 -32.27 -1.72 -23.41
N THR A 44 -33.22 -1.94 -22.50
CA THR A 44 -33.99 -3.19 -22.39
C THR A 44 -35.00 -3.30 -23.54
N SER A 45 -35.71 -4.43 -23.67
CA SER A 45 -36.75 -4.55 -24.70
C SER A 45 -37.89 -3.55 -24.50
N ILE A 46 -38.23 -3.29 -23.23
CA ILE A 46 -39.27 -2.34 -22.83
C ILE A 46 -38.86 -0.92 -23.23
N HIS A 47 -37.62 -0.51 -22.91
CA HIS A 47 -37.10 0.81 -23.26
C HIS A 47 -37.05 1.04 -24.78
N ARG A 48 -36.71 0.01 -25.57
CA ARG A 48 -36.75 0.11 -27.04
C ARG A 48 -38.17 0.27 -27.58
N GLN A 49 -39.15 -0.44 -27.01
CA GLN A 49 -40.55 -0.30 -27.41
C GLN A 49 -41.15 1.05 -27.00
N GLN A 50 -40.70 1.61 -25.87
CA GLN A 50 -41.07 2.94 -25.43
C GLN A 50 -40.47 4.02 -26.34
N LEU A 51 -39.19 3.91 -26.70
CA LEU A 51 -38.55 4.82 -27.66
C LEU A 51 -39.29 4.88 -29.01
N ILE A 52 -39.76 3.73 -29.53
CA ILE A 52 -40.53 3.69 -30.79
C ILE A 52 -41.90 4.38 -30.63
N ARG A 53 -42.53 4.26 -29.46
CA ARG A 53 -43.81 4.92 -29.16
C ARG A 53 -43.65 6.44 -29.00
N ASP A 54 -42.60 6.86 -28.31
CA ASP A 54 -42.38 8.25 -27.94
C ASP A 54 -41.75 9.06 -29.09
N CYS A 55 -40.99 8.40 -29.97
CA CYS A 55 -40.41 9.01 -31.18
C CYS A 55 -41.13 8.49 -32.44
N SER A 56 -42.14 9.23 -32.91
CA SER A 56 -42.91 8.90 -34.12
C SER A 56 -42.03 8.72 -35.37
N ILE A 57 -40.87 9.38 -35.44
CA ILE A 57 -39.88 9.22 -36.52
C ILE A 57 -39.24 7.82 -36.56
N LEU A 58 -39.25 7.06 -35.47
CA LEU A 58 -38.74 5.68 -35.38
C LEU A 58 -39.84 4.62 -35.54
N SER A 59 -41.10 5.02 -35.74
CA SER A 59 -42.26 4.12 -35.87
C SER A 59 -42.12 3.06 -36.97
N ASN A 60 -41.38 3.39 -38.04
CA ASN A 60 -41.12 2.51 -39.18
C ASN A 60 -39.84 1.67 -39.02
N VAL A 61 -39.19 1.68 -37.85
CA VAL A 61 -37.96 0.93 -37.59
C VAL A 61 -38.24 -0.25 -36.66
N GLU A 62 -37.86 -1.45 -37.06
CA GLU A 62 -38.04 -2.63 -36.22
C GLU A 62 -37.19 -2.57 -34.92
N PRO A 63 -37.73 -3.04 -33.77
CA PRO A 63 -37.00 -3.09 -32.50
C PRO A 63 -35.67 -3.87 -32.58
N LYS A 64 -35.58 -4.88 -33.46
CA LYS A 64 -34.34 -5.65 -33.69
C LYS A 64 -33.25 -4.78 -34.32
N GLN A 65 -33.62 -3.91 -35.26
CA GLN A 65 -32.66 -3.02 -35.91
C GLN A 65 -32.14 -1.94 -34.96
N ILE A 66 -33.02 -1.42 -34.09
CA ILE A 66 -32.63 -0.51 -33.01
C ILE A 66 -31.64 -1.21 -32.07
N LYS A 67 -31.93 -2.46 -31.64
CA LYS A 67 -31.00 -3.26 -30.82
C LYS A 67 -29.61 -3.37 -31.46
N VAL A 68 -29.54 -3.66 -32.77
CA VAL A 68 -28.28 -3.74 -33.51
C VAL A 68 -27.57 -2.40 -33.58
N TRP A 69 -28.29 -1.29 -33.76
CA TRP A 69 -27.71 0.05 -33.74
C TRP A 69 -27.02 0.34 -32.39
N PHE A 70 -27.67 0.05 -31.26
CA PHE A 70 -27.06 0.23 -29.92
C PHE A 70 -25.86 -0.70 -29.69
N GLN A 71 -25.90 -1.93 -30.20
CA GLN A 71 -24.75 -2.85 -30.15
C GLN A 71 -23.56 -2.30 -30.95
N ASN A 72 -23.81 -1.84 -32.18
CA ASN A 72 -22.78 -1.28 -33.06
C ASN A 72 -22.23 0.05 -32.52
N ARG A 73 -23.09 0.91 -31.96
CA ARG A 73 -22.68 2.18 -31.35
C ARG A 73 -21.75 1.95 -30.15
N ARG A 74 -22.05 0.97 -29.28
CA ARG A 74 -21.17 0.54 -28.18
C ARG A 74 -19.85 -0.03 -28.70
N CYS A 75 -19.89 -0.87 -29.73
CA CYS A 75 -18.70 -1.43 -30.34
C CYS A 75 -17.79 -0.33 -30.93
N ARG A 76 -18.36 0.62 -31.67
CA ARG A 76 -17.63 1.78 -32.23
C ARG A 76 -17.07 2.70 -31.14
N GLU A 77 -17.83 2.95 -30.07
CA GLU A 77 -17.35 3.73 -28.94
C GLU A 77 -16.17 3.04 -28.25
N LYS A 78 -16.29 1.72 -28.02
CA LYS A 78 -15.21 0.90 -27.46
C LYS A 78 -13.97 0.95 -28.36
N GLN A 79 -14.14 0.78 -29.67
CA GLN A 79 -13.03 0.87 -30.63
C GLN A 79 -12.40 2.26 -30.67
N ARG A 80 -13.18 3.34 -30.61
CA ARG A 80 -12.66 4.71 -30.57
C ARG A 80 -11.85 4.95 -29.30
N LYS A 81 -12.40 4.58 -28.13
CA LYS A 81 -11.69 4.67 -26.85
C LYS A 81 -10.41 3.84 -26.86
N GLU A 82 -10.45 2.63 -27.41
CA GLU A 82 -9.29 1.75 -27.51
C GLU A 82 -8.25 2.30 -28.49
N ALA A 83 -8.65 2.83 -29.65
CA ALA A 83 -7.74 3.47 -30.59
C ALA A 83 -7.08 4.72 -30.00
N SER A 84 -7.83 5.56 -29.28
CA SER A 84 -7.29 6.69 -28.53
C SER A 84 -6.33 6.25 -27.43
N ARG A 85 -6.67 5.17 -26.69
CA ARG A 85 -5.80 4.56 -25.68
C ARG A 85 -4.51 4.06 -26.31
N LEU A 86 -4.59 3.29 -27.40
CA LEU A 86 -3.44 2.78 -28.14
C LEU A 86 -2.58 3.91 -28.70
N GLN A 87 -3.18 4.98 -29.22
CA GLN A 87 -2.43 6.15 -29.68
C GLN A 87 -1.70 6.84 -28.52
N GLY A 88 -2.33 6.95 -27.34
CA GLY A 88 -1.68 7.45 -26.12
C GLY A 88 -0.52 6.56 -25.67
N VAL A 89 -0.72 5.25 -25.62
CA VAL A 89 0.34 4.27 -25.31
C VAL A 89 1.48 4.34 -26.34
N ASN A 90 1.18 4.49 -27.62
CA ASN A 90 2.20 4.57 -28.67
C ASN A 90 3.03 5.86 -28.58
N ARG A 91 2.41 6.99 -28.20
CA ARG A 91 3.14 8.23 -27.87
C ARG A 91 4.06 8.03 -26.66
N LYS A 92 3.55 7.42 -25.58
CA LYS A 92 4.35 7.09 -24.38
C LYS A 92 5.51 6.15 -24.71
N LEU A 93 5.27 5.08 -25.47
CA LEU A 93 6.29 4.13 -25.91
C LEU A 93 7.34 4.79 -26.79
N SER A 94 6.93 5.69 -27.70
CA SER A 94 7.85 6.42 -28.56
C SER A 94 8.74 7.37 -27.75
N ALA A 95 8.16 8.10 -26.78
CA ALA A 95 8.92 8.95 -25.85
C ALA A 95 9.88 8.12 -24.98
N MET A 96 9.42 6.97 -24.45
CA MET A 96 10.25 6.08 -23.64
C MET A 96 11.35 5.40 -24.46
N ASN A 97 11.08 5.00 -25.70
CA ASN A 97 12.11 4.50 -26.62
C ASN A 97 13.17 5.56 -26.91
N LYS A 98 12.77 6.82 -27.08
CA LYS A 98 13.73 7.93 -27.22
C LYS A 98 14.63 8.05 -25.99
N LEU A 99 14.06 8.00 -24.78
CA LEU A 99 14.82 8.00 -23.52
C LEU A 99 15.78 6.81 -23.42
N LEU A 100 15.33 5.60 -23.76
CA LEU A 100 16.17 4.41 -23.76
C LEU A 100 17.31 4.52 -24.78
N MET A 101 17.05 5.07 -25.98
CA MET A 101 18.10 5.30 -26.97
C MET A 101 19.13 6.34 -26.51
N GLU A 102 18.68 7.44 -25.90
CA GLU A 102 19.56 8.46 -25.30
C GLU A 102 20.46 7.85 -24.21
N GLU A 103 19.90 7.01 -23.34
CA GLU A 103 20.67 6.32 -22.30
C GLU A 103 21.63 5.28 -22.88
N ASN A 104 21.23 4.55 -23.92
CA ASN A 104 22.09 3.56 -24.58
C ASN A 104 23.28 4.22 -25.29
N ASP A 105 23.05 5.31 -26.03
CA ASP A 105 24.12 6.08 -26.68
C ASP A 105 25.12 6.62 -25.65
N ARG A 106 24.61 7.10 -24.50
CA ARG A 106 25.41 7.56 -23.38
C ARG A 106 26.24 6.43 -22.75
N LEU A 107 25.62 5.28 -22.46
CA LEU A 107 26.33 4.11 -21.93
C LEU A 107 27.40 3.64 -22.90
N GLN A 108 27.10 3.64 -24.20
CA GLN A 108 28.05 3.26 -25.24
C GLN A 108 29.24 4.23 -25.33
N LYS A 109 29.01 5.52 -25.10
CA LYS A 109 30.09 6.53 -24.95
C LYS A 109 30.94 6.29 -23.70
N GLN A 110 30.33 5.97 -22.55
CA GLN A 110 31.07 5.62 -21.33
C GLN A 110 31.91 4.35 -21.51
N VAL A 111 31.35 3.31 -22.12
CA VAL A 111 32.09 2.08 -22.46
C VAL A 111 33.25 2.40 -23.39
N SER A 112 33.02 3.23 -24.42
CA SER A 112 34.09 3.63 -25.34
C SER A 112 35.22 4.39 -24.63
N HIS A 113 34.89 5.29 -23.69
CA HIS A 113 35.87 6.00 -22.86
C HIS A 113 36.67 5.04 -21.97
N LEU A 114 35.98 4.13 -21.27
CA LEU A 114 36.62 3.15 -20.39
C LEU A 114 37.48 2.14 -21.16
N VAL A 115 37.09 1.77 -22.39
CA VAL A 115 37.90 0.92 -23.29
C VAL A 115 39.14 1.67 -23.76
N TYR A 116 39.00 2.96 -24.09
CA TYR A 116 40.12 3.81 -24.46
C TYR A 116 41.12 3.99 -23.30
N GLU A 117 40.63 4.30 -22.10
CA GLU A 117 41.47 4.39 -20.89
C GLU A 117 42.15 3.06 -20.55
N ASN A 118 41.43 1.93 -20.61
CA ASN A 118 42.03 0.61 -20.40
C ASN A 118 43.10 0.28 -21.45
N GLY A 119 42.88 0.68 -22.71
CA GLY A 119 43.88 0.58 -23.77
C GLY A 119 45.13 1.40 -23.48
N TYR A 120 44.94 2.62 -22.96
CA TYR A 120 46.03 3.51 -22.52
C TYR A 120 46.81 2.92 -21.34
N PHE A 121 46.14 2.40 -20.31
CA PHE A 121 46.79 1.75 -19.17
C PHE A 121 47.53 0.46 -19.56
N ARG A 122 46.98 -0.33 -20.49
CA ARG A 122 47.64 -1.51 -21.07
C ARG A 122 48.91 -1.17 -21.85
N GLN A 123 48.98 0.01 -22.48
CA GLN A 123 50.16 0.47 -23.22
C GLN A 123 51.24 1.09 -22.30
N HIS A 124 50.88 1.55 -21.09
CA HIS A 124 51.78 2.26 -20.18
C HIS A 124 52.17 1.49 -18.90
N THR A 125 51.99 0.17 -18.85
CA THR A 125 52.48 -0.64 -17.71
C THR A 125 53.82 -1.33 -18.04
N PRO A 126 54.99 -0.79 -17.65
CA PRO A 126 56.20 -1.58 -17.48
C PRO A 126 56.18 -2.28 -16.11
N ASN A 127 56.51 -3.58 -16.11
CA ASN A 127 56.74 -4.39 -14.92
C ASN A 127 57.71 -3.69 -13.95
N THR A 128 57.28 -3.36 -12.72
CA THR A 128 58.22 -3.10 -11.62
C THR A 128 57.61 -3.50 -10.27
N THR A 129 58.30 -4.44 -9.63
CA THR A 129 58.14 -4.97 -8.27
C THR A 129 58.53 -3.97 -7.17
N LEU A 130 57.93 -4.17 -5.99
CA LEU A 130 58.35 -3.73 -4.64
C LEU A 130 58.16 -2.25 -4.25
N ALA A 131 57.35 -1.96 -3.21
CA ALA A 131 57.74 -1.96 -1.80
C ALA A 131 56.78 -1.13 -0.93
N THR A 132 56.28 -1.75 0.13
CA THR A 132 55.58 -1.18 1.28
C THR A 132 56.42 -0.11 2.00
N LYS A 133 55.80 1.00 2.43
CA LYS A 133 56.14 1.66 3.70
C LYS A 133 55.02 2.58 4.20
N ASP A 134 54.61 2.31 5.44
CA ASP A 134 53.83 3.14 6.35
C ASP A 134 54.42 4.53 6.54
N THR A 135 53.57 5.54 6.71
CA THR A 135 53.79 6.56 7.76
C THR A 135 52.47 7.19 8.20
N SER A 136 52.11 6.95 9.46
CA SER A 136 51.09 7.66 10.23
C SER A 136 51.47 9.13 10.43
N ARG A 137 50.48 10.04 10.42
CA ARG A 137 50.69 11.42 10.86
C ARG A 137 49.45 11.97 11.56
N GLU A 138 49.54 12.05 12.89
CA GLU A 138 48.66 12.82 13.77
C GLU A 138 48.73 14.31 13.45
N LEU A 139 47.60 15.01 13.55
CA LEU A 139 47.53 16.46 13.63
C LEU A 139 46.67 16.86 14.83
N VAL A 140 47.34 17.35 15.88
CA VAL A 140 46.76 18.15 16.95
C VAL A 140 46.89 19.61 16.55
N VAL A 141 45.77 20.33 16.46
CA VAL A 141 45.75 21.80 16.55
C VAL A 141 44.54 22.21 17.39
N THR A 142 44.83 22.61 18.63
CA THR A 142 43.95 23.36 19.52
C THR A 142 43.86 24.81 19.01
N SER A 143 42.65 25.31 18.76
CA SER A 143 42.39 26.75 18.82
C SER A 143 40.96 27.02 19.30
N HIS A 144 40.88 27.90 20.30
CA HIS A 144 39.67 28.33 20.97
C HIS A 144 38.98 29.42 20.13
N LEU A 145 37.68 29.26 19.85
CA LEU A 145 36.86 30.30 19.20
C LEU A 145 35.79 30.81 20.18
N THR A 146 35.87 32.09 20.50
CA THR A 146 34.77 32.90 21.04
C THR A 146 33.72 33.16 19.96
N PRO A 147 32.41 33.20 20.28
CA PRO A 147 31.36 33.37 19.28
C PRO A 147 31.19 34.86 18.92
N ASN A 148 31.44 35.21 17.66
CA ASN A 148 31.03 36.47 17.05
C ASN A 148 29.61 36.34 16.44
N PRO A 149 28.86 37.45 16.27
CA PRO A 149 27.47 37.44 15.79
C PRO A 149 27.38 37.07 14.29
N PRO A 150 26.20 36.64 13.79
CA PRO A 150 26.03 36.18 12.42
C PRO A 150 26.21 37.34 11.42
N GLN A 151 27.15 37.21 10.49
CA GLN A 151 27.22 38.05 9.29
C GLN A 151 26.18 37.55 8.28
N ASP A 152 25.34 38.47 7.80
CA ASP A 152 24.39 38.20 6.72
C ASP A 152 25.14 37.73 5.46
N ALA A 153 24.73 36.59 4.89
CA ALA A 153 25.32 36.05 3.67
C ALA A 153 25.11 37.03 2.50
N SER A 154 26.21 37.45 1.85
CA SER A 154 26.10 38.35 0.69
C SER A 154 25.31 37.70 -0.46
N PRO A 155 24.47 38.45 -1.21
CA PRO A 155 23.71 37.90 -2.34
C PRO A 155 24.58 37.19 -3.39
N SER A 156 25.79 37.68 -3.64
CA SER A 156 26.75 37.05 -4.55
C SER A 156 27.26 35.69 -4.06
N GLY A 157 27.40 35.52 -2.74
CA GLY A 157 27.77 34.23 -2.14
C GLY A 157 26.67 33.19 -2.34
N LEU A 158 25.41 33.56 -2.07
CA LEU A 158 24.26 32.68 -2.28
C LEU A 158 24.06 32.28 -3.75
N LEU A 159 24.36 33.19 -4.69
CA LEU A 159 24.32 32.86 -6.11
C LEU A 159 25.40 31.84 -6.52
N SER A 160 26.64 31.99 -6.02
CA SER A 160 27.71 31.03 -6.27
C SER A 160 27.34 29.63 -5.76
N ILE A 161 26.79 29.57 -4.55
CA ILE A 161 26.22 28.37 -3.93
C ILE A 161 25.12 27.77 -4.83
N ALA A 162 24.19 28.60 -5.34
CA ALA A 162 23.12 28.17 -6.22
C ALA A 162 23.64 27.56 -7.54
N GLU A 163 24.63 28.18 -8.17
CA GLU A 163 25.23 27.73 -9.43
C GLU A 163 26.03 26.43 -9.28
N GLU A 164 26.78 26.28 -8.18
CA GLU A 164 27.45 25.03 -7.82
C GLU A 164 26.42 23.90 -7.61
N THR A 165 25.35 24.20 -6.87
CA THR A 165 24.25 23.26 -6.62
C THR A 165 23.58 22.81 -7.91
N LEU A 166 23.31 23.75 -8.82
CA LEU A 166 22.76 23.46 -10.15
C LEU A 166 23.67 22.51 -10.92
N THR A 167 24.96 22.77 -10.94
CA THR A 167 25.95 21.96 -11.68
C THR A 167 26.01 20.53 -11.15
N GLU A 168 26.09 20.35 -9.83
CA GLU A 168 26.13 19.03 -9.20
C GLU A 168 24.77 18.30 -9.30
N PHE A 169 23.66 19.02 -9.18
CA PHE A 169 22.34 18.44 -9.38
C PHE A 169 22.18 17.88 -10.80
N ILE A 170 22.57 18.63 -11.83
CA ILE A 170 22.43 18.21 -13.23
C ILE A 170 23.30 16.98 -13.52
N SER A 171 24.51 16.89 -12.94
CA SER A 171 25.35 15.69 -13.08
C SER A 171 24.71 14.46 -12.41
N LYS A 172 24.06 14.61 -11.26
CA LYS A 172 23.27 13.52 -10.63
C LYS A 172 22.02 13.15 -11.44
N ALA A 173 21.25 14.14 -11.89
CA ALA A 173 20.00 13.95 -12.63
C ALA A 173 20.23 13.29 -13.99
N THR A 174 21.34 13.62 -14.67
CA THR A 174 21.76 12.96 -15.91
C THR A 174 22.47 11.64 -15.66
N GLY A 175 22.83 11.31 -14.41
CA GLY A 175 23.42 10.03 -14.02
C GLY A 175 24.94 9.94 -14.18
N THR A 176 25.67 11.06 -14.32
CA THR A 176 27.14 11.07 -14.46
C THR A 176 27.88 11.02 -13.13
N ALA A 177 27.26 11.46 -12.03
CA ALA A 177 27.96 11.69 -10.76
C ALA A 177 27.78 10.60 -9.70
N VAL A 178 26.76 9.75 -9.82
CA VAL A 178 26.44 8.70 -8.83
C VAL A 178 26.26 7.38 -9.55
N GLU A 179 26.77 6.30 -8.95
CA GLU A 179 26.51 4.94 -9.41
C GLU A 179 25.08 4.55 -9.06
N TRP A 180 24.21 4.57 -10.07
CA TRP A 180 22.79 4.28 -9.93
C TRP A 180 22.52 2.80 -10.20
N VAL A 181 21.89 2.13 -9.25
CA VAL A 181 21.40 0.75 -9.41
C VAL A 181 19.88 0.80 -9.50
N GLN A 182 19.30 0.10 -10.48
CA GLN A 182 17.85 0.03 -10.62
C GLN A 182 17.20 -0.51 -9.34
N MET A 183 16.10 0.10 -8.90
CA MET A 183 15.41 -0.35 -7.70
C MET A 183 14.90 -1.79 -7.88
N PRO A 184 15.12 -2.69 -6.90
CA PRO A 184 14.59 -4.06 -6.94
C PRO A 184 13.06 -4.10 -7.08
N GLY A 185 12.54 -5.12 -7.78
CA GLY A 185 11.10 -5.34 -7.94
C GLY A 185 10.42 -4.49 -9.03
N MET A 186 11.14 -3.56 -9.67
CA MET A 186 10.58 -2.76 -10.77
C MET A 186 10.39 -3.58 -12.05
N LYS A 187 9.15 -3.63 -12.56
CA LYS A 187 8.83 -4.18 -13.89
C LYS A 187 8.84 -3.05 -14.94
N PRO A 188 9.73 -3.08 -15.94
CA PRO A 188 9.71 -2.10 -17.02
C PRO A 188 8.47 -2.30 -17.90
N GLY A 189 7.83 -1.20 -18.31
CA GLY A 189 6.65 -1.25 -19.18
C GLY A 189 5.97 0.11 -19.36
N PRO A 190 5.06 0.26 -20.34
CA PRO A 190 4.35 1.52 -20.62
C PRO A 190 3.45 1.99 -19.48
N ASP A 191 3.11 1.08 -18.56
CA ASP A 191 2.32 1.34 -17.36
C ASP A 191 3.20 1.52 -16.10
N SER A 192 4.54 1.45 -16.20
CA SER A 192 5.42 1.66 -15.03
C SER A 192 5.40 3.12 -14.58
N ILE A 193 5.56 3.37 -13.26
CA ILE A 193 5.70 4.71 -12.66
C ILE A 193 6.87 5.53 -13.25
N GLY A 194 7.88 4.86 -13.78
CA GLY A 194 9.08 5.44 -14.34
C GLY A 194 10.26 4.50 -14.19
N ILE A 195 11.45 5.00 -14.46
CA ILE A 195 12.71 4.33 -14.13
C ILE A 195 13.16 4.89 -12.79
N VAL A 196 13.24 4.05 -11.76
CA VAL A 196 13.73 4.44 -10.45
C VAL A 196 15.02 3.69 -10.14
N ALA A 197 16.00 4.43 -9.67
CA ALA A 197 17.30 3.92 -9.27
C ALA A 197 17.68 4.47 -7.91
N ILE A 198 18.48 3.69 -7.18
CA ILE A 198 19.00 4.01 -5.86
C ILE A 198 20.52 3.99 -5.91
N SER A 199 21.15 4.79 -5.06
CA SER A 199 22.61 4.76 -4.92
C SER A 199 23.07 3.53 -4.15
N HIS A 200 24.28 3.05 -4.48
CA HIS A 200 25.02 2.12 -3.65
C HIS A 200 26.31 2.78 -3.14
N GLY A 201 26.51 2.83 -1.83
CA GLY A 201 27.78 3.28 -1.24
C GLY A 201 28.09 4.79 -1.34
N CYS A 202 27.10 5.66 -1.61
CA CYS A 202 27.31 7.11 -1.51
C CYS A 202 27.24 7.60 -0.05
N THR A 203 27.69 8.83 0.20
CA THR A 203 27.48 9.50 1.49
C THR A 203 25.99 9.77 1.69
N GLY A 204 25.40 9.26 2.78
CA GLY A 204 23.95 9.37 3.00
C GLY A 204 23.15 8.42 2.10
N VAL A 205 21.91 8.79 1.81
CA VAL A 205 20.98 8.04 0.97
C VAL A 205 20.62 8.84 -0.27
N ALA A 206 20.52 8.17 -1.42
CA ALA A 206 20.14 8.84 -2.65
C ALA A 206 19.25 7.98 -3.55
N ALA A 207 18.28 8.63 -4.16
CA ALA A 207 17.34 8.05 -5.11
C ALA A 207 17.21 8.97 -6.32
N ARG A 208 17.01 8.36 -7.49
CA ARG A 208 16.78 9.04 -8.75
C ARG A 208 15.58 8.42 -9.44
N ALA A 209 14.68 9.23 -9.97
CA ALA A 209 13.63 8.75 -10.84
C ALA A 209 13.54 9.56 -12.13
N CYS A 210 13.13 8.89 -13.21
CA CYS A 210 12.79 9.51 -14.47
C CYS A 210 11.41 9.03 -14.93
N GLY A 211 10.53 9.96 -15.29
CA GLY A 211 9.16 9.65 -15.71
C GLY A 211 8.55 10.70 -16.64
N LEU A 212 7.51 10.30 -17.37
CA LEU A 212 6.71 11.18 -18.22
C LEU A 212 5.41 11.56 -17.52
N VAL A 213 5.04 12.84 -17.57
CA VAL A 213 3.79 13.36 -17.01
C VAL A 213 3.13 14.31 -18.00
N CYS A 214 1.80 14.22 -18.15
CA CYS A 214 1.02 15.10 -19.03
C CYS A 214 0.70 16.47 -18.38
N LEU A 215 1.72 17.14 -17.85
CA LEU A 215 1.65 18.49 -17.26
C LEU A 215 2.78 19.36 -17.80
N GLU A 216 2.53 20.65 -17.97
CA GLU A 216 3.53 21.64 -18.41
C GLU A 216 4.61 21.88 -17.35
N PRO A 217 5.85 22.26 -17.72
CA PRO A 217 6.97 22.36 -16.78
C PRO A 217 6.73 23.24 -15.56
N THR A 218 6.09 24.41 -15.75
CA THR A 218 5.76 25.34 -14.67
C THR A 218 4.79 24.72 -13.67
N ARG A 219 3.75 24.04 -14.16
CA ARG A 219 2.76 23.37 -13.31
C ARG A 219 3.37 22.23 -12.50
N VAL A 220 4.29 21.48 -13.11
CA VAL A 220 5.05 20.43 -12.40
C VAL A 220 5.86 21.05 -11.26
N ALA A 221 6.60 22.14 -11.53
CA ALA A 221 7.40 22.80 -10.50
C ALA A 221 6.54 23.36 -9.36
N GLU A 222 5.39 23.97 -9.65
CA GLU A 222 4.44 24.43 -8.62
C GLU A 222 4.02 23.31 -7.68
N ILE A 223 3.60 22.16 -8.23
CA ILE A 223 3.17 20.99 -7.45
C ILE A 223 4.33 20.45 -6.60
N LEU A 224 5.51 20.29 -7.19
CA LEU A 224 6.66 19.71 -6.48
C LEU A 224 7.23 20.64 -5.40
N LYS A 225 7.17 21.97 -5.60
CA LYS A 225 7.58 22.94 -4.58
C LYS A 225 6.67 22.93 -3.35
N ASP A 226 5.38 22.67 -3.53
CA ASP A 226 4.39 22.52 -2.46
C ASP A 226 4.48 21.12 -1.81
N ARG A 227 5.62 20.82 -1.18
CA ARG A 227 5.90 19.52 -0.54
C ARG A 227 4.82 19.07 0.44
N PRO A 228 4.28 19.92 1.34
CA PRO A 228 3.26 19.48 2.29
C PRO A 228 1.99 18.92 1.64
N SER A 229 1.70 19.26 0.37
CA SER A 229 0.52 18.76 -0.35
C SER A 229 0.63 17.31 -0.84
N TRP A 230 1.84 16.74 -0.89
CA TRP A 230 2.08 15.43 -1.50
C TRP A 230 3.09 14.56 -0.75
N TYR A 231 4.10 15.15 -0.10
CA TYR A 231 5.10 14.41 0.66
C TYR A 231 4.59 14.17 2.07
N ARG A 232 4.08 12.96 2.33
CA ARG A 232 3.41 12.60 3.59
C ARG A 232 4.25 12.84 4.85
N ASP A 233 5.57 12.65 4.73
CA ASP A 233 6.50 12.86 5.85
C ASP A 233 6.89 14.34 6.02
N CYS A 234 6.50 15.24 5.11
CA CYS A 234 6.74 16.67 5.22
C CYS A 234 5.69 17.33 6.13
N ARG A 235 6.17 17.91 7.23
CA ARG A 235 5.35 18.69 8.17
C ARG A 235 5.09 20.09 7.64
N ALA A 236 6.16 20.81 7.30
CA ALA A 236 6.11 22.22 6.96
C ALA A 236 7.27 22.60 6.04
N VAL A 237 7.05 23.62 5.22
CA VAL A 237 8.06 24.32 4.44
C VAL A 237 7.78 25.81 4.51
N ASP A 238 8.67 26.55 5.17
CA ASP A 238 8.58 28.00 5.32
C ASP A 238 9.63 28.68 4.44
N VAL A 239 9.19 29.53 3.51
CA VAL A 239 10.09 30.36 2.71
C VAL A 239 10.46 31.58 3.53
N VAL A 240 11.69 31.62 4.03
CA VAL A 240 12.22 32.68 4.90
C VAL A 240 12.66 33.89 4.10
N ASN A 241 13.24 33.68 2.91
CA ASN A 241 13.68 34.77 2.04
C ASN A 241 13.59 34.37 0.57
N LEU A 242 13.40 35.36 -0.31
CA LEU A 242 13.34 35.19 -1.75
C LEU A 242 14.19 36.27 -2.43
N LEU A 243 15.11 35.84 -3.28
CA LEU A 243 16.08 36.68 -3.97
C LEU A 243 16.04 36.40 -5.48
N PRO A 244 15.62 37.36 -6.32
CA PRO A 244 15.74 37.20 -7.77
C PRO A 244 17.21 37.25 -8.19
N THR A 245 17.59 36.47 -9.20
CA THR A 245 18.95 36.47 -9.78
C THR A 245 18.99 37.27 -11.08
N THR A 246 20.19 37.72 -11.46
CA THR A 246 20.40 38.48 -12.71
C THR A 246 20.07 37.68 -13.96
N ASN A 247 20.10 36.35 -13.87
CA ASN A 247 19.89 35.45 -15.00
C ASN A 247 18.42 35.02 -15.13
N GLY A 248 17.50 35.71 -14.45
CA GLY A 248 16.06 35.41 -14.46
C GLY A 248 15.65 34.22 -13.59
N GLY A 249 16.56 33.71 -12.76
CA GLY A 249 16.26 32.68 -11.76
C GLY A 249 15.83 33.27 -10.42
N THR A 250 15.47 32.39 -9.48
CA THR A 250 15.06 32.76 -8.12
C THR A 250 15.74 31.87 -7.09
N ILE A 251 16.34 32.48 -6.08
CA ILE A 251 16.89 31.82 -4.90
C ILE A 251 15.91 31.98 -3.75
N GLU A 252 15.51 30.87 -3.14
CA GLU A 252 14.63 30.80 -1.98
C GLU A 252 15.43 30.20 -0.82
N LEU A 253 15.45 30.88 0.32
CA LEU A 253 15.93 30.33 1.58
C LEU A 253 14.75 29.75 2.32
N LEU A 254 14.81 28.46 2.65
CA LEU A 254 13.68 27.76 3.20
C LEU A 254 14.03 26.88 4.39
N TYR A 255 13.10 26.82 5.33
CA TYR A 255 13.14 25.93 6.46
C TYR A 255 12.12 24.82 6.24
N MET A 256 12.58 23.57 6.25
CA MET A 256 11.74 22.40 6.04
C MET A 256 11.79 21.48 7.25
N GLN A 257 10.63 20.95 7.62
CA GLN A 257 10.50 19.97 8.70
C GLN A 257 9.88 18.68 8.19
N LEU A 258 10.41 17.55 8.64
CA LEU A 258 9.90 16.21 8.41
C LEU A 258 9.48 15.55 9.73
N TYR A 259 8.36 14.83 9.70
CA TYR A 259 7.90 13.97 10.77
C TYR A 259 8.87 12.81 10.99
N ALA A 260 8.98 12.35 12.25
CA ALA A 260 9.57 11.06 12.54
C ALA A 260 8.61 9.94 12.11
N PRO A 261 9.12 8.83 11.54
CA PRO A 261 8.30 7.70 11.14
C PRO A 261 7.74 6.92 12.34
N THR A 262 8.40 6.99 13.51
CA THR A 262 8.08 6.23 14.73
C THR A 262 8.12 7.12 15.96
N THR A 263 7.60 6.63 17.10
CA THR A 263 7.68 7.35 18.40
C THR A 263 9.05 7.25 19.07
N LEU A 264 9.99 6.50 18.48
CA LEU A 264 11.32 6.21 19.04
C LEU A 264 12.43 7.06 18.41
N ALA A 265 12.07 7.98 17.54
CA ALA A 265 12.97 8.90 16.87
C ALA A 265 12.36 10.30 16.83
N THR A 266 13.22 11.29 16.68
CA THR A 266 12.84 12.70 16.53
C THR A 266 12.64 13.06 15.05
N GLY A 267 11.90 14.13 14.80
CA GLY A 267 11.75 14.68 13.45
C GLY A 267 13.08 15.16 12.87
N ARG A 268 13.08 15.50 11.57
CA ARG A 268 14.24 16.11 10.91
C ARG A 268 13.91 17.51 10.45
N ASP A 269 14.84 18.44 10.63
CA ASP A 269 14.74 19.76 10.05
C ASP A 269 15.88 20.03 9.08
N PHE A 270 15.63 20.94 8.15
CA PHE A 270 16.56 21.30 7.09
C PHE A 270 16.56 22.82 6.92
N TRP A 271 17.76 23.37 6.75
CA TRP A 271 17.96 24.75 6.36
C TRP A 271 18.52 24.77 4.94
N LEU A 272 17.70 25.16 3.98
CA LEU A 272 17.92 24.90 2.57
C LEU A 272 18.02 26.18 1.76
N LEU A 273 18.86 26.14 0.73
CA LEU A 273 18.80 27.03 -0.42
C LEU A 273 18.16 26.26 -1.58
N ARG A 274 17.10 26.82 -2.16
CA ARG A 274 16.46 26.34 -3.38
C ARG A 274 16.70 27.35 -4.49
N TYR A 275 17.24 26.89 -5.60
CA TYR A 275 17.41 27.69 -6.81
C TYR A 275 16.49 27.19 -7.91
N THR A 276 15.71 28.09 -8.49
CA THR A 276 14.86 27.82 -9.65
C THR A 276 15.37 28.62 -10.84
N SER A 277 15.61 27.96 -11.95
CA SER A 277 16.09 28.59 -13.18
C SER A 277 15.47 27.93 -14.41
N ALA A 278 15.07 28.74 -15.38
CA ALA A 278 14.67 28.27 -16.69
C ALA A 278 15.89 28.24 -17.63
N THR A 279 15.95 27.25 -18.50
CA THR A 279 17.00 27.12 -19.52
C THR A 279 16.47 27.56 -20.89
N GLU A 280 17.39 27.83 -21.83
CA GLU A 280 17.06 28.34 -23.17
C GLU A 280 16.18 27.37 -23.99
N ASP A 281 16.26 26.08 -23.72
CA ASP A 281 15.45 25.02 -24.34
C ASP A 281 14.03 24.90 -23.76
N GLY A 282 13.64 25.80 -22.84
CA GLY A 282 12.36 25.80 -22.16
C GLY A 282 12.25 24.79 -21.02
N SER A 283 13.33 24.09 -20.67
CA SER A 283 13.37 23.26 -19.47
C SER A 283 13.40 24.13 -18.20
N LEU A 284 12.91 23.57 -17.11
CA LEU A 284 12.90 24.22 -15.79
C LEU A 284 13.68 23.35 -14.81
N VAL A 285 14.62 23.97 -14.10
CA VAL A 285 15.40 23.31 -13.05
C VAL A 285 15.06 23.92 -11.70
N VAL A 286 14.77 23.06 -10.74
CA VAL A 286 14.63 23.43 -9.32
C VAL A 286 15.64 22.57 -8.56
N CYS A 287 16.74 23.15 -8.08
CA CYS A 287 17.74 22.42 -7.30
C CYS A 287 17.82 22.95 -5.88
N GLU A 288 18.16 22.08 -4.94
CA GLU A 288 18.19 22.37 -3.52
C GLU A 288 19.43 21.80 -2.86
N ARG A 289 19.92 22.50 -1.83
CA ARG A 289 20.93 21.99 -0.90
C ARG A 289 20.81 22.60 0.48
N SER A 290 21.33 21.90 1.48
CA SER A 290 21.52 22.46 2.83
C SER A 290 22.59 23.54 2.84
N LEU A 291 22.35 24.57 3.64
CA LEU A 291 23.32 25.61 3.96
C LEU A 291 24.06 25.23 5.24
N ASN A 292 25.33 24.88 5.10
CA ASN A 292 26.17 24.47 6.22
C ASN A 292 26.91 25.68 6.79
N ASN A 293 27.20 25.68 8.10
CA ASN A 293 27.91 26.76 8.81
C ASN A 293 29.28 27.14 8.22
N ILE A 294 29.85 26.28 7.37
CA ILE A 294 31.15 26.47 6.72
C ILE A 294 31.05 27.38 5.48
N GLN A 295 29.87 27.53 4.88
CA GLN A 295 29.70 28.21 3.58
C GLN A 295 29.35 29.72 3.68
N ASN A 296 29.60 30.37 4.83
CA ASN A 296 29.21 31.77 5.09
C ASN A 296 27.71 32.06 4.83
N GLY A 297 26.86 31.03 4.91
CA GLY A 297 25.41 31.15 4.81
C GLY A 297 24.80 31.68 6.12
N PRO A 298 23.53 32.16 6.09
CA PRO A 298 22.82 32.50 7.31
C PRO A 298 22.74 31.26 8.20
N ASN A 299 23.19 31.37 9.44
CA ASN A 299 23.17 30.26 10.39
C ASN A 299 21.79 30.16 11.05
N MET A 300 21.22 28.96 11.07
CA MET A 300 19.94 28.69 11.72
C MET A 300 20.18 27.79 12.94
N PRO A 301 19.89 28.25 14.18
CA PRO A 301 20.17 27.50 15.39
C PRO A 301 19.45 26.14 15.41
N PRO A 302 19.92 25.18 16.23
CA PRO A 302 19.20 23.94 16.46
C PRO A 302 17.80 24.23 17.01
N VAL A 303 16.79 23.54 16.46
CA VAL A 303 15.40 23.64 16.92
C VAL A 303 15.09 22.48 17.86
N GLN A 304 14.37 22.76 18.94
CA GLN A 304 13.97 21.75 19.91
C GLN A 304 13.12 20.66 19.22
N ASN A 305 13.32 19.40 19.61
CA ASN A 305 12.60 18.22 19.09
C ASN A 305 12.92 17.82 17.63
N PHE A 306 13.89 18.47 16.98
CA PHE A 306 14.37 18.13 15.64
C PHE A 306 15.88 17.84 15.64
N VAL A 307 16.30 16.96 14.74
CA VAL A 307 17.72 16.78 14.39
C VAL A 307 17.95 17.37 13.01
N ARG A 308 18.97 18.23 12.90
CA ARG A 308 19.36 18.86 11.64
C ARG A 308 19.92 17.83 10.68
N ALA A 309 19.15 17.54 9.64
CA ALA A 309 19.58 16.71 8.53
C ALA A 309 20.21 17.56 7.42
N GLU A 310 20.94 16.91 6.52
CA GLU A 310 21.60 17.55 5.40
C GLU A 310 20.99 17.08 4.08
N MET A 311 20.58 18.03 3.25
CA MET A 311 20.23 17.79 1.86
C MET A 311 21.45 18.09 1.00
N LEU A 312 21.99 17.05 0.38
CA LEU A 312 23.00 17.19 -0.66
C LEU A 312 22.33 17.63 -1.96
N PRO A 313 23.05 18.14 -2.98
CA PRO A 313 22.44 18.66 -4.20
C PRO A 313 21.41 17.70 -4.80
N SER A 314 20.15 18.14 -4.74
CA SER A 314 18.90 17.41 -5.01
C SER A 314 17.98 18.31 -5.83
N GLY A 315 16.87 17.78 -6.34
CA GLY A 315 15.86 18.58 -7.01
C GLY A 315 15.19 17.93 -8.22
N TYR A 316 14.73 18.78 -9.13
CA TYR A 316 13.88 18.44 -10.26
C TYR A 316 14.42 19.09 -11.54
N LEU A 317 14.62 18.28 -12.60
CA LEU A 317 14.85 18.74 -13.97
C LEU A 317 13.62 18.39 -14.78
N ILE A 318 12.94 19.41 -15.31
CA ILE A 318 11.64 19.28 -15.96
C ILE A 318 11.80 19.75 -17.40
N ARG A 319 11.80 18.82 -18.35
CA ARG A 319 11.98 19.10 -19.77
C ARG A 319 10.64 19.01 -20.51
N PRO A 320 10.28 20.00 -21.35
CA PRO A 320 9.09 19.89 -22.19
C PRO A 320 9.21 18.71 -23.17
N CYS A 321 8.07 18.07 -23.48
CA CYS A 321 8.01 16.94 -24.41
C CYS A 321 7.27 17.29 -25.70
N GLU A 322 7.76 16.83 -26.84
CA GLU A 322 7.08 16.96 -28.13
C GLU A 322 5.74 16.21 -28.09
N GLY A 323 4.62 16.94 -28.21
CA GLY A 323 3.27 16.38 -28.11
C GLY A 323 2.53 16.69 -26.80
N GLY A 324 3.12 17.52 -25.92
CA GLY A 324 2.52 18.02 -24.68
C GLY A 324 2.96 17.27 -23.43
N GLY A 325 3.14 17.98 -22.32
CA GLY A 325 3.61 17.42 -21.05
C GLY A 325 5.13 17.59 -20.82
N SER A 326 5.64 16.89 -19.81
CA SER A 326 7.03 17.00 -19.35
C SER A 326 7.69 15.65 -19.09
N ILE A 327 8.99 15.56 -19.40
CA ILE A 327 9.90 14.53 -18.91
C ILE A 327 10.55 15.08 -17.64
N ILE A 328 10.45 14.33 -16.55
CA ILE A 328 10.88 14.77 -15.23
C ILE A 328 11.97 13.85 -14.73
N TYR A 329 13.08 14.45 -14.29
CA TYR A 329 14.12 13.79 -13.52
C TYR A 329 14.07 14.32 -12.09
N ILE A 330 13.95 13.41 -11.13
CA ILE A 330 13.93 13.69 -9.71
C ILE A 330 15.21 13.10 -9.11
N VAL A 331 15.91 13.87 -8.28
CA VAL A 331 17.02 13.40 -7.45
C VAL A 331 16.75 13.82 -6.02
N ASP A 332 16.68 12.84 -5.12
CA ASP A 332 16.66 13.06 -3.68
C ASP A 332 17.96 12.50 -3.12
N HIS A 333 18.77 13.34 -2.46
CA HIS A 333 20.05 12.95 -1.87
C HIS A 333 20.19 13.61 -0.50
N MET A 334 20.13 12.81 0.56
CA MET A 334 20.05 13.31 1.92
C MET A 334 20.95 12.51 2.86
N ASN A 335 21.54 13.18 3.85
CA ASN A 335 22.03 12.56 5.05
C ASN A 335 21.03 12.84 6.18
N LEU A 336 20.35 11.79 6.65
CA LEU A 336 19.26 11.90 7.62
C LEU A 336 19.73 11.70 9.07
N GLU A 337 21.04 11.77 9.31
CA GLU A 337 21.66 11.64 10.64
C GLU A 337 21.24 10.35 11.35
N ALA A 338 21.43 9.21 10.68
CA ALA A 338 21.04 7.89 11.20
C ALA A 338 21.76 7.52 12.52
N SER A 339 22.93 8.10 12.78
CA SER A 339 23.65 7.93 14.04
C SER A 339 22.86 8.43 15.26
N SER A 340 21.91 9.35 15.07
CA SER A 340 21.08 9.92 16.13
C SER A 340 19.90 9.05 16.57
N VAL A 341 19.61 7.94 15.87
CA VAL A 341 18.52 7.02 16.21
C VAL A 341 19.06 5.68 16.75
N PRO A 342 18.25 4.91 17.49
CA PRO A 342 18.61 3.56 17.90
C PRO A 342 19.05 2.70 16.71
N GLU A 343 20.04 1.83 16.92
CA GLU A 343 20.64 1.01 15.85
C GLU A 343 19.59 0.23 15.05
N VAL A 344 18.57 -0.29 15.73
CA VAL A 344 17.48 -1.05 15.12
C VAL A 344 16.64 -0.22 14.12
N LEU A 345 16.62 1.10 14.25
CA LEU A 345 15.87 2.02 13.37
C LEU A 345 16.73 2.67 12.29
N ARG A 346 18.06 2.54 12.34
CA ARG A 346 18.96 3.08 11.30
C ARG A 346 18.57 2.71 9.87
N PRO A 347 18.09 1.48 9.56
CA PRO A 347 17.65 1.15 8.21
C PRO A 347 16.59 2.10 7.63
N LEU A 348 15.77 2.76 8.47
CA LEU A 348 14.79 3.75 8.02
C LEU A 348 15.42 5.05 7.51
N TYR A 349 16.65 5.34 7.92
CA TYR A 349 17.39 6.57 7.63
C TYR A 349 18.59 6.33 6.69
N GLU A 350 19.07 5.09 6.60
CA GLU A 350 20.23 4.67 5.77
C GLU A 350 19.82 3.91 4.49
N SER A 351 18.53 3.66 4.27
CA SER A 351 18.05 2.95 3.08
C SER A 351 17.62 3.91 1.96
N SER A 352 18.39 3.93 0.87
CA SER A 352 18.01 4.62 -0.37
C SER A 352 16.70 4.10 -0.97
N ALA A 353 16.35 2.83 -0.73
CA ALA A 353 15.07 2.27 -1.17
C ALA A 353 13.88 2.86 -0.38
N VAL A 354 14.04 3.05 0.93
CA VAL A 354 13.03 3.70 1.77
C VAL A 354 12.85 5.17 1.35
N LEU A 355 13.94 5.89 1.11
CA LEU A 355 13.90 7.26 0.58
C LEU A 355 13.16 7.31 -0.78
N ALA A 356 13.51 6.42 -1.70
CA ALA A 356 12.92 6.36 -3.02
C ALA A 356 11.41 6.14 -2.96
N GLN A 357 10.94 5.21 -2.12
CA GLN A 357 9.52 4.93 -1.96
C GLN A 357 8.77 6.11 -1.36
N LYS A 358 9.29 6.73 -0.29
CA LYS A 358 8.58 7.76 0.48
C LYS A 358 8.58 9.14 -0.17
N ALA A 359 9.63 9.48 -0.91
CA ALA A 359 9.79 10.80 -1.53
C ALA A 359 9.74 10.72 -3.06
N THR A 360 10.74 10.07 -3.67
CA THR A 360 10.97 10.15 -5.12
C THR A 360 9.83 9.56 -5.95
N MET A 361 9.35 8.38 -5.58
CA MET A 361 8.24 7.71 -6.25
C MET A 361 6.91 8.41 -5.95
N MET A 362 6.68 8.81 -4.69
CA MET A 362 5.46 9.55 -4.33
C MET A 362 5.29 10.84 -5.13
N ALA A 363 6.38 11.56 -5.40
CA ALA A 363 6.36 12.74 -6.27
C ALA A 363 5.83 12.41 -7.68
N LEU A 364 6.33 11.34 -8.30
CA LEU A 364 5.85 10.88 -9.62
C LEU A 364 4.40 10.38 -9.58
N ARG A 365 4.00 9.63 -8.53
CA ARG A 365 2.61 9.17 -8.35
C ARG A 365 1.65 10.34 -8.28
N GLN A 366 1.98 11.35 -7.47
CA GLN A 366 1.16 12.54 -7.30
C GLN A 366 0.99 13.30 -8.62
N LEU A 367 2.08 13.52 -9.36
CA LEU A 367 2.04 14.23 -10.63
C LEU A 367 1.18 13.49 -11.67
N ARG A 368 1.30 12.17 -11.75
CA ARG A 368 0.46 11.32 -12.62
C ARG A 368 -1.00 11.37 -12.21
N GLN A 369 -1.29 11.33 -10.92
CA GLN A 369 -2.64 11.41 -10.37
C GLN A 369 -3.29 12.75 -10.73
N ILE A 370 -2.60 13.87 -10.53
CA ILE A 370 -3.10 15.20 -10.89
C ILE A 370 -3.29 15.33 -12.42
N ALA A 371 -2.35 14.81 -13.21
CA ALA A 371 -2.47 14.81 -14.67
C ALA A 371 -3.70 14.02 -15.16
N LEU A 372 -3.96 12.87 -14.54
CA LEU A 372 -5.12 12.04 -14.85
C LEU A 372 -6.43 12.77 -14.50
N GLU A 373 -6.51 13.37 -13.32
CA GLU A 373 -7.67 14.15 -12.87
C GLU A 373 -7.95 15.34 -13.81
N ALA A 374 -6.91 16.05 -14.26
CA ALA A 374 -7.04 17.16 -15.20
C ALA A 374 -7.55 16.71 -16.58
N SER A 375 -7.24 15.47 -16.99
CA SER A 375 -7.67 14.91 -18.28
C SER A 375 -9.11 14.38 -18.29
N GLN A 376 -9.67 14.05 -17.12
CA GLN A 376 -11.01 13.50 -16.98
C GLN A 376 -12.02 14.64 -16.77
N SER A 377 -12.58 15.17 -17.85
CA SER A 377 -13.70 16.12 -17.78
C SER A 377 -14.92 15.49 -17.09
N SER A 378 -15.36 16.09 -15.99
CA SER A 378 -16.64 15.89 -15.28
C SER A 378 -17.61 14.87 -15.88
N THR A 379 -17.62 13.65 -15.33
CA THR A 379 -18.80 12.78 -15.45
C THR A 379 -19.83 13.21 -14.39
N PRO A 380 -21.13 13.34 -14.75
CA PRO A 380 -22.16 13.85 -13.85
C PRO A 380 -22.75 12.73 -12.97
N ASN A 381 -21.92 11.81 -12.45
CA ASN A 381 -22.36 10.86 -11.42
C ASN A 381 -21.90 11.40 -10.08
N GLY A 382 -22.84 11.69 -9.18
CA GLY A 382 -22.67 12.49 -7.97
C GLY A 382 -21.82 11.85 -6.84
N GLY A 383 -20.64 11.35 -7.17
CA GLY A 383 -19.56 11.08 -6.21
C GLY A 383 -18.74 12.33 -5.93
N ARG A 384 -17.95 12.31 -4.84
CA ARG A 384 -17.03 13.41 -4.50
C ARG A 384 -15.96 13.59 -5.57
N ARG A 385 -15.51 14.83 -5.74
CA ARG A 385 -14.41 15.15 -6.68
C ARG A 385 -13.13 14.44 -6.21
N PRO A 386 -12.33 13.83 -7.11
CA PRO A 386 -11.08 13.16 -6.75
C PRO A 386 -10.12 13.99 -5.88
N ALA A 387 -10.05 15.30 -6.14
CA ALA A 387 -9.25 16.23 -5.34
C ALA A 387 -9.69 16.31 -3.87
N ALA A 388 -10.98 16.24 -3.56
CA ALA A 388 -11.50 16.26 -2.20
C ALA A 388 -11.15 14.96 -1.45
N LEU A 389 -11.22 13.81 -2.14
CA LEU A 389 -10.83 12.51 -1.57
C LEU A 389 -9.31 12.46 -1.28
N ARG A 390 -8.48 13.03 -2.16
CA ARG A 390 -7.05 13.21 -1.89
C ARG A 390 -6.80 14.12 -0.70
N ALA A 391 -7.51 15.24 -0.60
CA ALA A 391 -7.40 16.15 0.54
C ALA A 391 -7.75 15.44 1.86
N LEU A 392 -8.81 14.63 1.90
CA LEU A 392 -9.17 13.82 3.07
C LEU A 392 -8.06 12.81 3.44
N SER A 393 -7.51 12.10 2.45
CA SER A 393 -6.37 11.20 2.69
C SER A 393 -5.15 11.96 3.23
N GLN A 394 -4.86 13.16 2.73
CA GLN A 394 -3.79 14.02 3.26
C GLN A 394 -4.03 14.44 4.70
N ARG A 395 -5.26 14.84 5.04
CA ARG A 395 -5.64 15.22 6.40
C ARG A 395 -5.51 14.04 7.38
N LEU A 396 -5.91 12.83 6.98
CA LEU A 396 -5.73 11.62 7.80
C LEU A 396 -4.25 11.33 8.08
N SER A 397 -3.43 11.25 7.04
CA SER A 397 -1.99 10.96 7.19
C SER A 397 -1.28 12.03 8.01
N ARG A 398 -1.60 13.32 7.77
CA ARG A 398 -1.03 14.45 8.51
C ARG A 398 -1.39 14.39 9.99
N GLY A 399 -2.67 14.24 10.34
CA GLY A 399 -3.08 14.17 11.74
C GLY A 399 -2.50 12.95 12.47
N PHE A 400 -2.40 11.80 11.81
CA PHE A 400 -1.71 10.63 12.38
C PHE A 400 -0.22 10.91 12.63
N ASN A 401 0.48 11.56 11.69
CA ASN A 401 1.86 11.98 11.87
C ASN A 401 2.04 12.98 13.03
N GLU A 402 1.12 13.92 13.18
CA GLU A 402 1.07 14.86 14.30
C GLU A 402 0.86 14.14 15.63
N ALA A 403 -0.01 13.13 15.69
CA ALA A 403 -0.21 12.30 16.87
C ALA A 403 1.07 11.51 17.24
N VAL A 404 1.70 10.86 16.26
CA VAL A 404 2.95 10.09 16.45
C VAL A 404 4.08 10.97 16.96
N ASN A 405 4.20 12.21 16.49
CA ASN A 405 5.31 13.10 16.87
C ASN A 405 5.00 13.93 18.12
N GLY A 406 3.82 14.54 18.20
CA GLY A 406 3.36 15.28 19.37
C GLY A 406 4.18 16.52 19.69
N PHE A 407 4.38 17.40 18.70
CA PHE A 407 5.23 18.57 18.86
C PHE A 407 4.63 19.63 19.80
N THR A 408 5.48 20.25 20.62
CA THR A 408 5.09 21.22 21.66
C THR A 408 4.60 22.55 21.11
N ASP A 409 5.08 22.95 19.93
CA ASP A 409 4.64 24.15 19.20
C ASP A 409 3.19 24.04 18.68
N GLU A 410 2.69 22.81 18.49
CA GLU A 410 1.26 22.53 18.21
C GLU A 410 0.40 22.42 19.48
N GLY A 411 0.99 22.64 20.67
CA GLY A 411 0.30 22.59 21.95
C GLY A 411 0.21 21.21 22.62
N TRP A 412 0.95 20.22 22.14
CA TRP A 412 1.03 18.91 22.81
C TRP A 412 1.91 18.96 24.07
N LEU A 413 1.42 18.38 25.15
CA LEU A 413 2.09 18.30 26.45
C LEU A 413 2.08 16.85 26.97
N LEU A 414 3.20 16.42 27.55
CA LEU A 414 3.33 15.09 28.16
C LEU A 414 2.61 15.04 29.51
N ILE A 415 1.78 14.02 29.72
CA ILE A 415 1.26 13.69 31.06
C ILE A 415 2.26 12.79 31.78
N ASN A 416 2.53 13.09 33.05
CA ASN A 416 3.36 12.25 33.93
C ASN A 416 2.92 10.77 33.87
N ASN A 417 3.91 9.89 33.73
CA ASN A 417 3.64 8.47 33.52
C ASN A 417 3.26 7.75 34.81
N ASP A 418 2.56 6.61 34.71
CA ASP A 418 2.14 5.77 35.83
C ASP A 418 3.29 4.90 36.42
N GLY A 419 4.52 5.13 35.94
CA GLY A 419 5.72 4.35 36.28
C GLY A 419 6.02 3.22 35.29
N ILE A 420 5.19 2.99 34.28
CA ILE A 420 5.38 1.99 33.22
C ILE A 420 5.55 2.68 31.86
N ASP A 421 6.78 2.72 31.35
CA ASP A 421 7.21 3.52 30.18
C ASP A 421 6.89 2.89 28.79
N ASP A 422 5.81 2.11 28.68
CA ASP A 422 5.44 1.40 27.45
C ASP A 422 4.49 2.20 26.53
N VAL A 423 3.65 3.07 27.09
CA VAL A 423 2.69 3.91 26.36
C VAL A 423 2.85 5.38 26.74
N THR A 424 3.12 6.24 25.77
CA THR A 424 3.22 7.69 25.96
C THR A 424 1.85 8.35 25.83
N ILE A 425 1.47 9.17 26.81
CA ILE A 425 0.23 9.97 26.78
C ILE A 425 0.57 11.45 26.60
N LEU A 426 0.02 12.04 25.55
CA LEU A 426 0.08 13.48 25.28
C LEU A 426 -1.32 14.08 25.34
N VAL A 427 -1.41 15.34 25.78
CA VAL A 427 -2.64 16.13 25.74
C VAL A 427 -2.41 17.41 24.97
N ASN A 428 -3.41 17.77 24.18
CA ASN A 428 -3.50 19.03 23.47
C ASN A 428 -4.80 19.72 23.86
N SER A 429 -4.68 20.87 24.53
CA SER A 429 -5.81 21.72 24.92
C SER A 429 -5.91 22.97 24.05
N SER A 430 -5.20 23.02 22.92
CA SER A 430 -5.15 24.21 22.07
C SER A 430 -6.49 24.41 21.36
N PRO A 431 -7.02 25.65 21.35
CA PRO A 431 -8.29 25.95 20.70
C PRO A 431 -8.24 25.74 19.18
N GLU A 432 -7.06 25.76 18.54
CA GLU A 432 -6.89 25.58 17.09
C GLU A 432 -7.16 24.14 16.62
N LYS A 433 -6.79 23.15 17.44
CA LYS A 433 -7.15 21.75 17.20
C LYS A 433 -8.64 21.48 17.49
N LEU A 434 -9.27 22.38 18.23
CA LEU A 434 -10.66 22.31 18.69
C LEU A 434 -11.63 23.17 17.86
N THR A 435 -11.16 24.20 17.13
CA THR A 435 -12.00 25.04 16.25
C THR A 435 -12.54 24.27 15.06
N GLY A 436 -11.90 23.16 14.66
CA GLY A 436 -12.48 22.19 13.73
C GLY A 436 -13.67 21.43 14.33
N LEU A 437 -13.69 21.18 15.64
CA LEU A 437 -14.74 20.43 16.37
C LEU A 437 -15.97 21.27 16.75
N ASN A 438 -15.95 22.59 16.49
CA ASN A 438 -16.98 23.52 16.93
C ASN A 438 -17.57 24.36 15.80
N PRO A 439 -18.67 23.95 15.16
CA PRO A 439 -19.53 24.88 14.43
C PRO A 439 -20.37 25.67 15.45
N SER A 440 -20.37 27.00 15.33
CA SER A 440 -21.31 27.85 16.07
C SER A 440 -22.74 27.62 15.53
N PHE A 441 -23.58 26.90 16.26
CA PHE A 441 -25.02 26.79 15.97
C PHE A 441 -25.84 27.74 16.87
N SER A 442 -26.88 28.32 16.29
CA SER A 442 -27.79 29.32 16.87
C SER A 442 -28.69 28.83 18.02
N ASN A 443 -28.46 27.63 18.57
CA ASN A 443 -29.35 26.98 19.55
C ASN A 443 -28.80 26.86 20.97
N GLY A 444 -27.79 27.66 21.35
CA GLY A 444 -27.51 27.97 22.77
C GLY A 444 -27.00 26.84 23.67
N TYR A 445 -26.69 25.64 23.16
CA TYR A 445 -26.05 24.58 23.93
C TYR A 445 -24.57 24.45 23.54
N THR A 446 -23.68 24.79 24.47
CA THR A 446 -22.22 24.61 24.37
C THR A 446 -21.79 23.37 25.14
N THR A 447 -21.49 22.28 24.45
CA THR A 447 -20.69 21.18 25.03
C THR A 447 -19.66 20.76 24.00
N VAL A 448 -18.44 21.20 24.24
CA VAL A 448 -17.26 21.07 23.39
C VAL A 448 -16.29 20.24 24.22
N SER A 449 -15.87 19.08 23.73
CA SER A 449 -14.69 18.45 24.32
C SER A 449 -13.54 19.45 24.25
N ASN A 450 -12.99 19.81 25.41
CA ASN A 450 -12.06 20.94 25.54
C ASN A 450 -10.60 20.55 25.27
N ALA A 451 -10.32 19.27 25.00
CA ALA A 451 -8.98 18.78 24.74
C ALA A 451 -8.99 17.47 23.95
N VAL A 452 -7.86 17.19 23.31
CA VAL A 452 -7.56 15.94 22.62
C VAL A 452 -6.40 15.25 23.34
N MET A 453 -6.52 13.95 23.57
CA MET A 453 -5.49 13.11 24.13
C MET A 453 -4.97 12.15 23.08
N CYS A 454 -3.66 11.95 23.03
CA CYS A 454 -3.03 10.93 22.18
C CYS A 454 -2.33 9.90 23.06
N ALA A 455 -2.67 8.62 22.87
CA ALA A 455 -1.92 7.49 23.39
C ALA A 455 -1.13 6.85 22.25
N LYS A 456 0.19 6.73 22.41
CA LYS A 456 1.07 6.23 21.36
C LYS A 456 2.16 5.32 21.89
N ALA A 457 2.59 4.38 21.04
CA ALA A 457 3.65 3.43 21.34
C ALA A 457 4.32 2.95 20.04
N SER A 458 5.53 2.41 20.17
CA SER A 458 6.15 1.64 19.09
C SER A 458 6.73 0.34 19.62
N MET A 459 6.62 -0.74 18.84
CA MET A 459 7.19 -2.04 19.16
C MET A 459 7.90 -2.64 17.96
N LEU A 460 8.79 -3.60 18.22
CA LEU A 460 9.46 -4.37 17.18
C LEU A 460 8.76 -5.72 17.01
N LEU A 461 8.48 -6.09 15.76
CA LEU A 461 8.01 -7.41 15.37
C LEU A 461 9.09 -8.14 14.57
N GLN A 462 9.10 -9.46 14.71
CA GLN A 462 10.01 -10.33 14.00
C GLN A 462 9.22 -11.32 13.14
N ASN A 463 9.70 -11.52 11.93
CA ASN A 463 9.20 -12.42 10.91
C ASN A 463 7.76 -12.18 10.48
N VAL A 464 7.18 -10.99 10.66
CA VAL A 464 5.82 -10.72 10.20
C VAL A 464 5.83 -9.81 8.98
N PRO A 465 5.34 -10.27 7.81
CA PRO A 465 5.18 -9.42 6.64
C PRO A 465 4.21 -8.25 6.94
N PRO A 466 4.61 -6.98 6.68
CA PRO A 466 3.77 -5.81 6.98
C PRO A 466 2.38 -5.86 6.36
N ALA A 467 2.27 -6.26 5.09
CA ALA A 467 1.01 -6.31 4.36
C ALA A 467 0.03 -7.36 4.96
N LEU A 468 0.53 -8.51 5.40
CA LEU A 468 -0.30 -9.55 6.05
C LEU A 468 -0.88 -9.06 7.37
N LEU A 469 -0.05 -8.46 8.23
CA LEU A 469 -0.52 -7.90 9.50
C LEU A 469 -1.51 -6.76 9.25
N LEU A 470 -1.24 -5.89 8.29
CA LEU A 470 -2.14 -4.80 7.93
C LEU A 470 -3.50 -5.32 7.47
N ARG A 471 -3.50 -6.33 6.60
CA ARG A 471 -4.71 -6.97 6.09
C ARG A 471 -5.53 -7.58 7.23
N PHE A 472 -4.88 -8.30 8.14
CA PHE A 472 -5.54 -8.83 9.33
C PHE A 472 -6.16 -7.69 10.16
N LEU A 473 -5.41 -6.63 10.47
CA LEU A 473 -5.93 -5.52 11.28
C LEU A 473 -7.12 -4.82 10.62
N ARG A 474 -7.11 -4.72 9.28
CA ARG A 474 -8.21 -4.16 8.49
C ARG A 474 -9.44 -5.06 8.49
N GLU A 475 -9.26 -6.37 8.30
CA GLU A 475 -10.37 -7.34 8.13
C GLU A 475 -10.96 -7.80 9.48
N HIS A 476 -10.15 -7.82 10.55
CA HIS A 476 -10.50 -8.37 11.87
C HIS A 476 -10.54 -7.30 12.97
N ARG A 477 -11.15 -6.13 12.71
CA ARG A 477 -11.22 -5.02 13.68
C ARG A 477 -11.77 -5.43 15.05
N SER A 478 -12.80 -6.28 15.08
CA SER A 478 -13.42 -6.75 16.33
C SER A 478 -12.52 -7.61 17.20
N GLU A 479 -11.43 -8.17 16.66
CA GLU A 479 -10.50 -9.01 17.42
C GLU A 479 -9.49 -8.20 18.24
N TRP A 480 -9.29 -6.92 17.89
CA TRP A 480 -8.32 -6.05 18.56
C TRP A 480 -8.90 -4.74 19.07
N ALA A 481 -10.02 -4.25 18.51
CA ALA A 481 -10.68 -3.01 18.93
C ALA A 481 -11.83 -3.29 19.90
N ASP A 482 -11.96 -2.46 20.93
CA ASP A 482 -13.07 -2.50 21.87
C ASP A 482 -14.19 -1.61 21.34
N SER A 483 -15.34 -2.21 21.05
CA SER A 483 -16.49 -1.51 20.48
C SER A 483 -17.03 -0.39 21.37
N SER A 484 -16.87 -0.50 22.69
CA SER A 484 -17.29 0.51 23.66
C SER A 484 -16.38 1.74 23.64
N ILE A 485 -15.08 1.54 23.43
CA ILE A 485 -14.08 2.61 23.34
C ILE A 485 -14.16 3.30 21.99
N ASP A 486 -14.33 2.55 20.90
CA ASP A 486 -14.59 3.13 19.58
C ASP A 486 -15.89 3.96 19.59
N ALA A 487 -16.94 3.47 20.25
CA ALA A 487 -18.18 4.21 20.44
C ALA A 487 -17.97 5.48 21.28
N TYR A 488 -17.17 5.43 22.35
CA TYR A 488 -16.78 6.62 23.12
C TYR A 488 -16.04 7.62 22.24
N ALA A 489 -15.01 7.19 21.49
CA ALA A 489 -14.22 8.07 20.64
C ALA A 489 -15.07 8.74 19.55
N ALA A 490 -15.98 7.99 18.92
CA ALA A 490 -16.90 8.54 17.94
C ALA A 490 -17.97 9.45 18.57
N ALA A 491 -18.43 9.14 19.78
CA ALA A 491 -19.42 9.94 20.48
C ALA A 491 -18.81 11.23 21.04
N ALA A 492 -17.56 11.23 21.50
CA ALA A 492 -16.86 12.42 21.99
C ALA A 492 -16.56 13.43 20.87
N VAL A 493 -16.48 12.97 19.61
CA VAL A 493 -16.40 13.84 18.43
C VAL A 493 -17.78 14.36 18.00
N LYS A 494 -18.88 13.70 18.42
CA LYS A 494 -20.26 14.11 18.17
C LYS A 494 -20.77 14.99 19.33
N LEU A 495 -21.55 16.03 19.03
CA LEU A 495 -22.04 17.03 20.01
C LEU A 495 -23.03 16.46 21.07
N GLY A 496 -22.59 15.61 22.01
CA GLY A 496 -23.42 15.09 23.10
C GLY A 496 -22.62 14.67 24.35
N PRO A 497 -23.22 14.75 25.56
CA PRO A 497 -22.54 14.39 26.80
C PRO A 497 -22.23 12.89 26.82
N CYS A 498 -20.95 12.54 26.75
CA CYS A 498 -20.49 11.15 26.78
C CYS A 498 -19.98 10.81 28.18
N GLY A 499 -20.78 10.08 28.95
CA GLY A 499 -20.27 9.37 30.12
C GLY A 499 -19.38 8.21 29.67
N VAL A 500 -18.32 7.90 30.43
CA VAL A 500 -17.54 6.66 30.25
C VAL A 500 -18.51 5.47 30.41
N PRO A 501 -18.68 4.58 29.42
CA PRO A 501 -19.58 3.45 29.56
C PRO A 501 -19.05 2.51 30.64
N GLY A 502 -19.89 2.20 31.64
CA GLY A 502 -19.64 1.05 32.50
C GLY A 502 -19.69 -0.24 31.68
N SER A 503 -18.81 -1.19 32.00
CA SER A 503 -18.67 -2.52 31.37
C SER A 503 -20.02 -3.21 31.09
N ARG A 504 -20.59 -2.99 29.89
CA ARG A 504 -21.64 -3.80 29.30
C ARG A 504 -21.32 -3.94 27.81
N ILE A 505 -20.98 -5.17 27.42
CA ILE A 505 -20.66 -5.57 26.06
C ILE A 505 -21.87 -5.27 25.17
N ARG A 506 -21.70 -4.39 24.18
CA ARG A 506 -22.68 -4.16 23.12
C ARG A 506 -22.05 -4.62 21.81
N ASP A 507 -22.50 -5.77 21.33
CA ASP A 507 -22.02 -6.37 20.09
C ASP A 507 -22.53 -5.57 18.88
N TYR A 508 -21.63 -5.21 17.97
CA TYR A 508 -21.97 -4.68 16.65
C TYR A 508 -21.96 -5.87 15.67
N GLY A 509 -23.10 -6.11 15.02
CA GLY A 509 -23.38 -7.37 14.29
C GLY A 509 -23.06 -7.34 12.79
N SER A 510 -22.76 -6.17 12.22
CA SER A 510 -22.46 -6.00 10.79
C SER A 510 -21.57 -4.77 10.56
N GLN A 511 -20.45 -4.98 9.87
CA GLN A 511 -19.63 -3.89 9.31
C GLN A 511 -19.89 -3.81 7.81
N VAL A 512 -20.25 -2.63 7.31
CA VAL A 512 -20.39 -2.36 5.88
C VAL A 512 -19.27 -1.46 5.43
N VAL A 513 -18.41 -1.96 4.54
CA VAL A 513 -17.30 -1.21 3.94
C VAL A 513 -17.74 -0.61 2.61
N LEU A 514 -17.63 0.71 2.50
CA LEU A 514 -17.96 1.47 1.30
C LEU A 514 -16.67 2.08 0.71
N PRO A 515 -16.12 1.56 -0.40
CA PRO A 515 -14.92 2.12 -1.02
C PRO A 515 -15.23 3.51 -1.63
N LEU A 516 -14.43 4.51 -1.30
CA LEU A 516 -14.57 5.89 -1.78
C LEU A 516 -13.60 6.23 -2.91
N ALA A 517 -12.32 5.90 -2.73
CA ALA A 517 -11.27 6.20 -3.71
C ALA A 517 -10.19 5.13 -3.68
N GLN A 518 -9.56 4.95 -4.83
CA GLN A 518 -8.37 4.14 -4.98
C GLN A 518 -7.37 4.87 -5.86
N THR A 519 -6.11 4.91 -5.46
CA THR A 519 -5.05 5.60 -6.22
C THR A 519 -4.62 4.78 -7.44
N ILE A 520 -3.95 5.44 -8.39
CA ILE A 520 -3.28 4.80 -9.53
C ILE A 520 -2.41 3.64 -9.00
N GLU A 521 -2.42 2.50 -9.70
CA GLU A 521 -1.70 1.27 -9.33
C GLU A 521 -2.24 0.55 -8.07
N HIS A 522 -3.41 0.95 -7.53
CA HIS A 522 -4.12 0.28 -6.42
C HIS A 522 -3.38 0.29 -5.06
N GLU A 523 -2.43 1.20 -4.85
CA GLU A 523 -1.57 1.21 -3.65
C GLU A 523 -2.21 1.81 -2.39
N GLU A 524 -3.07 2.82 -2.55
CA GLU A 524 -3.83 3.43 -1.45
C GLU A 524 -5.33 3.25 -1.68
N LEU A 525 -6.04 2.94 -0.60
CA LEU A 525 -7.48 2.72 -0.58
C LEU A 525 -8.11 3.59 0.51
N LEU A 526 -9.10 4.40 0.14
CA LEU A 526 -9.89 5.20 1.06
C LEU A 526 -11.32 4.64 1.13
N GLU A 527 -11.78 4.31 2.32
CA GLU A 527 -13.05 3.61 2.56
C GLU A 527 -13.83 4.27 3.70
N VAL A 528 -15.14 4.08 3.71
CA VAL A 528 -15.99 4.39 4.87
C VAL A 528 -16.50 3.08 5.46
N ILE A 529 -16.25 2.88 6.75
CA ILE A 529 -16.78 1.75 7.50
C ILE A 529 -18.00 2.25 8.27
N LYS A 530 -19.16 1.64 7.99
CA LYS A 530 -20.37 1.80 8.79
C LYS A 530 -20.45 0.64 9.78
N MET A 531 -20.57 0.95 11.07
CA MET A 531 -20.78 -0.02 12.15
C MET A 531 -22.20 0.12 12.69
N GLU A 532 -22.99 -0.96 12.55
CA GLU A 532 -24.41 -0.98 12.93
C GLU A 532 -24.58 -1.55 14.35
N SER A 533 -25.24 -0.79 15.23
CA SER A 533 -25.49 -1.25 16.61
C SER A 533 -26.60 -2.29 16.64
N VAL A 534 -26.37 -3.47 17.22
CA VAL A 534 -27.44 -4.43 17.47
C VAL A 534 -28.27 -3.95 18.67
N GLU A 535 -29.59 -3.85 18.50
CA GLU A 535 -30.54 -3.49 19.56
C GLU A 535 -30.81 -4.68 20.48
N HIS A 536 -30.59 -4.52 21.78
CA HIS A 536 -31.20 -5.37 22.82
C HIS A 536 -31.43 -4.56 24.10
N CYS A 537 -32.42 -3.65 24.13
CA CYS A 537 -33.21 -3.31 25.33
C CYS A 537 -34.38 -2.35 25.02
N PRO A 538 -35.60 -2.51 25.58
CA PRO A 538 -36.74 -1.61 25.33
C PRO A 538 -36.87 -0.38 26.25
N GLU A 539 -35.92 -0.04 27.13
CA GLU A 539 -36.21 0.92 28.24
C GLU A 539 -35.38 2.22 28.34
N ASP A 540 -34.50 2.56 27.40
CA ASP A 540 -33.94 3.93 27.35
C ASP A 540 -33.96 4.48 25.92
N ALA A 541 -34.72 5.55 25.71
CA ALA A 541 -34.91 6.22 24.42
C ALA A 541 -33.66 7.04 23.99
N LEU A 542 -32.50 6.40 23.92
CA LEU A 542 -31.30 6.92 23.26
C LEU A 542 -31.22 6.32 21.87
N ILE A 543 -31.58 7.13 20.87
CA ILE A 543 -31.59 6.81 19.43
C ILE A 543 -30.34 5.98 19.05
N PRO A 544 -30.48 4.85 18.33
CA PRO A 544 -29.35 4.12 17.77
C PRO A 544 -28.56 5.05 16.86
N ARG A 545 -27.30 5.34 17.20
CA ARG A 545 -26.43 6.18 16.36
C ARG A 545 -25.46 5.26 15.63
N ASP A 546 -25.68 5.09 14.34
CA ASP A 546 -24.69 4.48 13.44
C ASP A 546 -23.33 5.19 13.61
N MET A 547 -22.27 4.39 13.69
CA MET A 547 -20.90 4.89 13.75
C MET A 547 -20.27 4.75 12.36
N PHE A 548 -19.61 5.82 11.92
CA PHE A 548 -18.92 5.87 10.64
C PHE A 548 -17.45 6.19 10.88
N LEU A 549 -16.56 5.41 10.27
CA LEU A 549 -15.13 5.64 10.26
C LEU A 549 -14.67 5.91 8.83
N LEU A 550 -13.91 6.97 8.62
CA LEU A 550 -13.13 7.14 7.40
C LEU A 550 -11.81 6.41 7.57
N GLN A 551 -11.47 5.51 6.67
CA GLN A 551 -10.30 4.64 6.75
C GLN A 551 -9.41 4.78 5.51
N LEU A 552 -8.12 5.01 5.73
CA LEU A 552 -7.06 5.00 4.74
C LEU A 552 -6.18 3.77 4.95
N CYS A 553 -5.99 3.00 3.89
CA CYS A 553 -5.11 1.84 3.86
C CYS A 553 -4.04 2.01 2.78
N SER A 554 -2.79 1.73 3.09
CA SER A 554 -1.66 1.79 2.15
C SER A 554 -0.71 0.61 2.35
N GLY A 555 0.03 0.20 1.30
CA GLY A 555 1.06 -0.83 1.42
C GLY A 555 0.53 -2.27 1.51
N MET A 556 -0.53 -2.58 0.75
CA MET A 556 -1.16 -3.91 0.70
C MET A 556 -0.43 -4.93 -0.18
N ASP A 557 0.56 -4.52 -0.97
CA ASP A 557 1.36 -5.42 -1.83
C ASP A 557 2.57 -5.98 -1.08
N GLU A 558 2.59 -7.31 -0.90
CA GLU A 558 3.68 -8.05 -0.27
C GLU A 558 5.01 -7.96 -1.05
N ASN A 559 4.96 -7.73 -2.37
CA ASN A 559 6.14 -7.74 -3.22
C ASN A 559 6.83 -6.36 -3.30
N ALA A 560 6.23 -5.33 -2.71
CA ALA A 560 6.73 -3.97 -2.82
C ALA A 560 7.85 -3.71 -1.80
N VAL A 561 9.10 -3.80 -2.27
CA VAL A 561 10.30 -3.62 -1.43
C VAL A 561 10.34 -2.23 -0.80
N GLY A 562 10.52 -2.18 0.52
CA GLY A 562 10.68 -0.93 1.28
C GLY A 562 9.39 -0.14 1.51
N MET A 563 8.23 -0.69 1.15
CA MET A 563 6.94 -0.05 1.39
C MET A 563 6.53 -0.13 2.86
N CYS A 564 6.02 0.98 3.36
CA CYS A 564 5.34 1.07 4.64
C CYS A 564 3.88 0.62 4.45
N ALA A 565 3.36 -0.14 5.42
CA ALA A 565 1.97 -0.55 5.47
C ALA A 565 1.24 0.28 6.54
N GLU A 566 0.17 0.98 6.19
CA GLU A 566 -0.56 1.88 7.11
C GLU A 566 -2.07 1.62 7.11
N LEU A 567 -2.66 1.66 8.29
CA LEU A 567 -4.10 1.59 8.53
C LEU A 567 -4.45 2.77 9.43
N ILE A 568 -4.97 3.84 8.85
CA ILE A 568 -5.29 5.08 9.56
C ILE A 568 -6.78 5.32 9.42
N PHE A 569 -7.46 5.59 10.53
CA PHE A 569 -8.90 5.85 10.53
C PHE A 569 -9.28 6.99 11.46
N ALA A 570 -10.39 7.65 11.19
CA ALA A 570 -10.96 8.68 12.05
C ALA A 570 -12.49 8.58 12.08
N PRO A 571 -13.14 8.87 13.23
CA PRO A 571 -14.58 8.95 13.29
C PRO A 571 -15.08 10.14 12.45
N ILE A 572 -16.19 9.90 11.74
CA ILE A 572 -16.86 10.89 10.89
C ILE A 572 -18.35 10.91 11.22
N ASP A 573 -18.98 12.04 10.95
CA ASP A 573 -20.44 12.15 10.99
C ASP A 573 -21.07 11.62 9.69
N SER A 574 -22.34 11.21 9.79
CA SER A 574 -23.23 10.86 8.68
C SER A 574 -23.33 11.95 7.60
N SER A 575 -23.16 13.23 7.97
CA SER A 575 -23.10 14.34 7.01
C SER A 575 -21.83 14.34 6.15
N PHE A 576 -20.76 13.66 6.63
CA PHE A 576 -19.47 13.48 5.98
C PHE A 576 -18.83 14.78 5.45
N ALA A 577 -19.02 15.95 6.08
CA ALA A 577 -18.54 17.23 5.55
C ALA A 577 -17.02 17.25 5.24
N ASP A 578 -16.62 17.86 4.11
CA ASP A 578 -15.20 17.91 3.65
C ASP A 578 -14.26 18.59 4.67
N ASP A 579 -14.78 19.54 5.45
CA ASP A 579 -14.03 20.32 6.43
C ASP A 579 -14.18 19.79 7.87
N ALA A 580 -14.88 18.66 8.06
CA ALA A 580 -15.06 18.07 9.39
C ALA A 580 -13.69 17.73 10.02
N PRO A 581 -13.51 17.97 11.31
CA PRO A 581 -12.26 17.65 12.02
C PRO A 581 -12.09 16.14 12.06
N LEU A 582 -10.85 15.70 11.92
CA LEU A 582 -10.50 14.28 12.01
C LEU A 582 -9.58 14.12 13.22
N LEU A 583 -9.80 13.06 13.98
CA LEU A 583 -8.89 12.58 15.03
C LEU A 583 -8.31 11.24 14.56
N PRO A 584 -7.23 11.25 13.75
CA PRO A 584 -6.72 10.04 13.14
C PRO A 584 -6.08 9.12 14.17
N SER A 585 -6.44 7.85 14.12
CA SER A 585 -5.90 6.78 14.93
C SER A 585 -5.52 5.61 14.04
N GLY A 586 -4.58 4.76 14.47
CA GLY A 586 -4.26 3.55 13.74
C GLY A 586 -2.84 3.06 13.88
N PHE A 587 -2.36 2.42 12.80
CA PHE A 587 -1.16 1.62 12.76
C PHE A 587 -0.28 2.00 11.57
N ARG A 588 1.03 1.98 11.82
CA ARG A 588 2.07 2.08 10.79
C ARG A 588 3.06 0.94 11.00
N ILE A 589 3.31 0.16 9.96
CA ILE A 589 4.21 -1.00 10.00
C ILE A 589 5.30 -0.77 8.96
N ILE A 590 6.55 -0.63 9.39
CA ILE A 590 7.69 -0.35 8.50
C ILE A 590 8.70 -1.49 8.59
N PRO A 591 9.05 -2.14 7.47
CA PRO A 591 10.12 -3.13 7.44
C PRO A 591 11.47 -2.45 7.67
N LEU A 592 12.34 -3.13 8.42
CA LEU A 592 13.68 -2.68 8.83
C LEU A 592 14.80 -3.42 8.06
N ASP A 593 14.46 -4.31 7.14
CA ASP A 593 15.47 -5.10 6.45
C ASP A 593 16.18 -4.30 5.36
N SER A 594 17.48 -4.09 5.54
CA SER A 594 18.35 -3.71 4.44
C SER A 594 18.62 -4.95 3.60
N VAL A 595 18.22 -4.96 2.33
CA VAL A 595 18.75 -5.91 1.34
C VAL A 595 20.24 -5.59 1.18
N LYS A 596 21.09 -6.14 2.06
CA LYS A 596 22.53 -6.20 1.84
C LYS A 596 22.78 -7.37 0.89
N GLU A 597 22.56 -7.16 -0.40
CA GLU A 597 23.18 -8.02 -1.39
C GLU A 597 24.71 -7.91 -1.21
N LYS A 598 25.35 -9.02 -0.83
CA LYS A 598 26.80 -9.16 -0.97
C LYS A 598 27.13 -9.30 -2.46
N SER A 599 27.05 -8.23 -3.23
CA SER A 599 27.67 -8.19 -4.57
C SER A 599 28.97 -7.41 -4.46
N SER A 600 30.07 -8.12 -4.19
CA SER A 600 31.40 -7.58 -4.43
C SER A 600 31.58 -7.29 -5.93
N PRO A 601 32.41 -6.32 -6.33
CA PRO A 601 32.58 -5.90 -7.73
C PRO A 601 33.31 -6.93 -8.62
N ASN A 602 33.54 -8.15 -8.13
CA ASN A 602 34.31 -9.19 -8.83
C ASN A 602 33.48 -10.10 -9.74
N ARG A 603 32.18 -9.84 -9.94
CA ARG A 603 31.31 -10.69 -10.80
C ARG A 603 31.74 -10.71 -12.27
N THR A 604 32.54 -9.73 -12.71
CA THR A 604 33.08 -9.67 -14.07
C THR A 604 34.22 -10.67 -14.31
N LEU A 605 34.94 -11.08 -13.26
CA LEU A 605 36.00 -12.11 -13.36
C LEU A 605 35.43 -13.53 -13.47
N ASP A 606 34.22 -13.75 -12.95
CA ASP A 606 33.56 -15.07 -12.93
C ASP A 606 32.79 -15.39 -14.22
N LEU A 607 32.52 -14.38 -15.05
CA LEU A 607 31.97 -14.57 -16.41
C LEU A 607 33.06 -14.93 -17.42
N ALA A 608 34.31 -14.52 -17.16
CA ALA A 608 35.45 -14.88 -18.01
C ALA A 608 35.91 -16.34 -17.79
N SER A 609 35.77 -16.87 -16.56
CA SER A 609 36.02 -18.30 -16.27
C SER A 609 34.95 -19.23 -16.86
N ALA A 610 33.74 -18.73 -17.12
CA ALA A 610 32.64 -19.47 -17.73
C ALA A 610 32.71 -19.57 -19.27
N LEU A 611 33.68 -18.90 -19.91
CA LEU A 611 33.88 -18.93 -21.37
C LEU A 611 35.00 -19.86 -21.84
N GLU A 612 35.61 -20.65 -20.95
CA GLU A 612 36.53 -21.70 -21.37
C GLU A 612 35.77 -22.95 -21.84
N ILE A 613 35.92 -23.24 -23.13
CA ILE A 613 35.32 -24.33 -23.89
C ILE A 613 35.86 -25.68 -23.39
N GLY A 614 34.99 -26.55 -22.83
CA GLY A 614 35.31 -27.98 -22.69
C GLY A 614 34.42 -28.82 -21.76
N GLY A 615 33.55 -29.66 -22.34
CA GLY A 615 33.22 -30.99 -21.79
C GLY A 615 31.96 -31.18 -20.91
N SER A 616 30.82 -31.44 -21.56
CA SER A 616 29.74 -32.39 -21.17
C SER A 616 29.41 -32.64 -19.67
N GLY A 617 28.25 -32.14 -19.23
CA GLY A 617 27.52 -32.70 -18.08
C GLY A 617 26.19 -31.99 -17.79
N ASN A 618 25.07 -32.64 -18.08
CA ASN A 618 23.69 -32.15 -17.84
C ASN A 618 23.44 -31.80 -16.36
N LYS A 619 23.05 -30.55 -16.06
CA LYS A 619 22.29 -30.18 -14.85
C LYS A 619 21.22 -29.13 -15.18
N LEU A 620 20.00 -29.37 -14.70
CA LEU A 620 18.82 -28.49 -14.80
C LEU A 620 19.04 -27.16 -14.03
N PRO A 621 18.42 -26.04 -14.43
CA PRO A 621 18.50 -24.78 -13.71
C PRO A 621 17.35 -24.67 -12.69
N GLY A 622 17.69 -24.58 -11.41
CA GLY A 622 16.71 -24.37 -10.36
C GLY A 622 17.34 -24.52 -8.99
N ASP A 623 18.07 -23.50 -8.55
CA ASP A 623 18.34 -23.25 -7.13
C ASP A 623 18.70 -21.76 -6.98
N HIS A 624 17.65 -20.94 -6.81
CA HIS A 624 17.84 -19.61 -6.25
C HIS A 624 18.14 -19.75 -4.77
N ASN A 625 19.39 -19.51 -4.41
CA ASN A 625 19.90 -19.53 -3.06
C ASN A 625 19.23 -18.39 -2.24
N SER A 626 18.13 -18.69 -1.54
CA SER A 626 17.41 -17.73 -0.69
C SER A 626 18.22 -17.49 0.59
N GLY A 627 18.87 -16.33 0.69
CA GLY A 627 19.44 -15.87 1.94
C GLY A 627 18.34 -15.59 2.96
N SER A 628 18.18 -16.48 3.94
CA SER A 628 17.26 -16.36 5.08
C SER A 628 17.70 -15.22 6.00
N GLY A 629 17.28 -13.99 5.71
CA GLY A 629 17.31 -12.87 6.66
C GLY A 629 16.02 -12.87 7.49
N THR A 630 16.15 -12.79 8.82
CA THR A 630 15.01 -12.60 9.74
C THR A 630 14.35 -11.26 9.45
N ILE A 631 13.11 -11.29 8.95
CA ILE A 631 12.37 -10.08 8.61
C ILE A 631 12.08 -9.29 9.89
N ARG A 632 12.46 -8.02 9.98
CA ARG A 632 12.15 -7.19 11.16
C ARG A 632 11.28 -6.02 10.73
N SER A 633 10.27 -5.70 11.54
CA SER A 633 9.39 -4.57 11.31
C SER A 633 9.21 -3.77 12.59
N VAL A 634 9.09 -2.45 12.47
CA VAL A 634 8.62 -1.60 13.57
C VAL A 634 7.14 -1.32 13.36
N VAL A 635 6.34 -1.52 14.40
CA VAL A 635 4.93 -1.14 14.44
C VAL A 635 4.80 0.09 15.33
N THR A 636 4.26 1.17 14.78
CA THR A 636 3.92 2.39 15.49
C THR A 636 2.41 2.50 15.58
N ILE A 637 1.92 2.78 16.78
CA ILE A 637 0.51 2.85 17.14
C ILE A 637 0.26 4.25 17.72
N ALA A 638 -0.80 4.91 17.25
CA ALA A 638 -1.28 6.16 17.84
C ALA A 638 -2.81 6.18 17.83
N PHE A 639 -3.42 6.54 18.95
CA PHE A 639 -4.86 6.68 19.12
C PHE A 639 -5.20 8.01 19.76
N GLU A 640 -6.12 8.74 19.15
CA GLU A 640 -6.58 10.05 19.60
C GLU A 640 -7.99 9.99 20.20
N PHE A 641 -8.19 10.68 21.33
CA PHE A 641 -9.45 10.71 22.09
C PHE A 641 -9.82 12.16 22.40
N ALA A 642 -11.02 12.57 22.00
CA ALA A 642 -11.62 13.79 22.52
C ALA A 642 -12.09 13.57 23.96
N PHE A 643 -11.89 14.56 24.82
CA PHE A 643 -12.34 14.49 26.22
C PHE A 643 -12.60 15.86 26.83
N ASP A 644 -13.36 15.86 27.93
CA ASP A 644 -13.54 17.04 28.78
C ASP A 644 -12.45 17.11 29.84
N CYS A 645 -11.91 18.31 30.13
CA CYS A 645 -10.78 18.47 31.04
C CYS A 645 -10.97 17.81 32.43
N HIS A 646 -12.21 17.76 32.95
CA HIS A 646 -12.51 17.12 34.23
C HIS A 646 -12.40 15.59 34.22
N MET A 647 -12.39 14.98 33.02
CA MET A 647 -12.23 13.54 32.80
C MET A 647 -10.80 13.15 32.42
N GLN A 648 -9.85 14.09 32.43
CA GLN A 648 -8.48 13.87 31.93
C GLN A 648 -7.83 12.61 32.50
N GLU A 649 -7.88 12.41 33.82
CA GLU A 649 -7.24 11.26 34.46
C GLU A 649 -7.91 9.93 34.08
N ASN A 650 -9.26 9.93 34.01
CA ASN A 650 -10.05 8.77 33.62
C ASN A 650 -9.77 8.37 32.16
N VAL A 651 -9.76 9.35 31.25
CA VAL A 651 -9.48 9.12 29.83
C VAL A 651 -8.02 8.72 29.62
N ALA A 652 -7.07 9.28 30.37
CA ALA A 652 -5.67 8.86 30.32
C ALA A 652 -5.48 7.41 30.75
N SER A 653 -6.16 6.98 31.82
CA SER A 653 -6.14 5.59 32.26
C SER A 653 -6.77 4.65 31.23
N MET A 654 -7.94 5.01 30.69
CA MET A 654 -8.63 4.27 29.64
C MET A 654 -7.77 4.14 28.38
N ALA A 655 -7.21 5.25 27.89
CA ALA A 655 -6.40 5.28 26.67
C ALA A 655 -5.11 4.45 26.80
N ARG A 656 -4.43 4.52 27.96
CA ARG A 656 -3.28 3.65 28.25
C ARG A 656 -3.66 2.19 28.22
N GLN A 657 -4.73 1.82 28.93
CA GLN A 657 -5.17 0.43 29.00
C GLN A 657 -5.58 -0.09 27.63
N TYR A 658 -6.28 0.74 26.83
CA TYR A 658 -6.70 0.38 25.48
C TYR A 658 -5.51 0.09 24.58
N VAL A 659 -4.53 1.00 24.53
CA VAL A 659 -3.32 0.80 23.71
C VAL A 659 -2.54 -0.42 24.18
N ARG A 660 -2.42 -0.69 25.50
CA ARG A 660 -1.80 -1.91 26.03
C ARG A 660 -2.52 -3.19 25.59
N THR A 661 -3.85 -3.19 25.60
CA THR A 661 -4.67 -4.31 25.11
C THR A 661 -4.48 -4.53 23.61
N ILE A 662 -4.44 -3.45 22.82
CA ILE A 662 -4.15 -3.53 21.38
C ILE A 662 -2.75 -4.09 21.16
N ILE A 663 -1.74 -3.58 21.86
CA ILE A 663 -0.35 -4.08 21.76
C ILE A 663 -0.31 -5.59 22.01
N SER A 664 -0.96 -6.05 23.07
CA SER A 664 -1.04 -7.47 23.42
C SER A 664 -1.72 -8.31 22.32
N SER A 665 -2.75 -7.76 21.69
CA SER A 665 -3.50 -8.42 20.61
C SER A 665 -2.67 -8.49 19.33
N VAL A 666 -2.04 -7.38 18.94
CA VAL A 666 -1.12 -7.29 17.79
C VAL A 666 0.04 -8.26 17.97
N GLN A 667 0.63 -8.36 19.16
CA GLN A 667 1.69 -9.32 19.45
C GLN A 667 1.24 -10.78 19.32
N ARG A 668 0.04 -11.11 19.79
CA ARG A 668 -0.54 -12.45 19.66
C ARG A 668 -0.76 -12.82 18.19
N VAL A 669 -1.32 -11.90 17.41
CA VAL A 669 -1.54 -12.07 15.97
C VAL A 669 -0.20 -12.18 15.25
N ALA A 670 0.77 -11.32 15.57
CA ALA A 670 2.11 -11.38 15.00
C ALA A 670 2.79 -12.73 15.24
N LEU A 671 2.65 -13.31 16.44
CA LEU A 671 3.15 -14.66 16.75
C LEU A 671 2.45 -15.74 15.92
N ALA A 672 1.16 -15.59 15.62
CA ALA A 672 0.42 -16.52 14.77
C ALA A 672 0.76 -16.38 13.28
N LEU A 673 1.06 -15.16 12.81
CA LEU A 673 1.41 -14.86 11.43
C LEU A 673 2.90 -15.09 11.11
N ALA A 674 3.77 -15.17 12.12
CA ALA A 674 5.19 -15.39 11.93
C ALA A 674 5.44 -16.80 11.33
N PRO A 675 6.15 -16.91 10.18
CA PRO A 675 6.62 -18.18 9.67
C PRO A 675 7.56 -18.80 10.69
N SER A 676 7.40 -20.09 10.96
CA SER A 676 8.21 -20.80 11.95
C SER A 676 9.70 -20.76 11.55
N PRO A 677 10.63 -20.51 12.49
CA PRO A 677 12.05 -20.47 12.16
C PRO A 677 12.50 -21.86 11.69
N LEU A 678 12.91 -21.94 10.41
CA LEU A 678 13.66 -23.07 9.87
C LEU A 678 15.04 -23.08 10.55
N ASN A 679 15.20 -23.93 11.56
CA ASN A 679 16.53 -24.26 12.07
C ASN A 679 17.28 -25.09 11.00
N PRO A 680 18.50 -24.73 10.59
CA PRO A 680 19.26 -25.50 9.60
C PRO A 680 19.70 -26.88 10.11
N ASN A 681 19.60 -27.14 11.42
CA ASN A 681 19.91 -28.43 12.04
C ASN A 681 18.84 -28.78 13.08
N GLY A 682 17.94 -29.69 12.73
CA GLY A 682 17.12 -30.46 13.68
C GLY A 682 15.79 -29.83 14.13
N GLY A 683 14.69 -30.51 13.76
CA GLY A 683 13.44 -30.59 14.52
C GLY A 683 12.56 -29.33 14.59
N LEU A 684 11.44 -29.38 13.85
CA LEU A 684 10.31 -28.44 13.92
C LEU A 684 9.81 -28.26 15.36
N ASN A 685 9.71 -27.02 15.85
CA ASN A 685 8.88 -26.65 17.00
C ASN A 685 8.12 -25.36 16.71
N ALA A 686 6.98 -25.52 16.04
CA ALA A 686 5.79 -24.66 16.12
C ALA A 686 4.61 -25.60 16.46
N PRO A 687 3.37 -25.15 16.75
CA PRO A 687 2.37 -25.91 17.53
C PRO A 687 1.92 -27.24 16.88
N MET A 688 2.36 -27.53 15.66
CA MET A 688 2.29 -28.83 14.98
C MET A 688 3.06 -29.97 15.68
N GLY A 689 3.95 -29.66 16.63
CA GLY A 689 4.77 -30.64 17.37
C GLY A 689 4.06 -31.35 18.52
N THR A 690 2.77 -31.09 18.76
CA THR A 690 2.06 -31.77 19.85
C THR A 690 1.89 -33.26 19.51
N PRO A 691 2.13 -34.18 20.47
CA PRO A 691 1.89 -35.60 20.27
C PRO A 691 0.43 -35.88 19.87
N GLU A 692 -0.50 -35.02 20.26
CA GLU A 692 -1.92 -35.07 19.92
C GLU A 692 -2.17 -34.88 18.42
N ALA A 693 -1.53 -33.90 17.75
CA ALA A 693 -1.72 -33.66 16.32
C ALA A 693 -1.17 -34.80 15.45
N HIS A 694 -0.03 -35.38 15.84
CA HIS A 694 0.54 -36.55 15.19
C HIS A 694 -0.36 -37.78 15.34
N THR A 695 -0.93 -37.95 16.52
CA THR A 695 -1.87 -39.03 16.83
C THR A 695 -3.16 -38.88 16.04
N LEU A 696 -3.71 -37.66 15.94
CA LEU A 696 -4.90 -37.36 15.14
C LEU A 696 -4.64 -37.60 13.64
N ALA A 697 -3.51 -37.15 13.10
CA ALA A 697 -3.16 -37.38 11.70
C ALA A 697 -3.07 -38.87 11.35
N LYS A 698 -2.51 -39.68 12.27
CA LYS A 698 -2.50 -41.14 12.15
C LYS A 698 -3.93 -41.69 12.17
N TRP A 699 -4.76 -41.31 13.13
CA TRP A 699 -6.16 -41.75 13.21
C TRP A 699 -6.98 -41.37 11.98
N ILE A 700 -6.79 -40.18 11.41
CA ILE A 700 -7.46 -39.73 10.18
C ILE A 700 -7.12 -40.68 9.03
N CYS A 701 -5.84 -40.95 8.81
CA CYS A 701 -5.36 -41.79 7.72
C CYS A 701 -5.75 -43.27 7.90
N ASP A 702 -5.60 -43.80 9.12
CA ASP A 702 -5.95 -45.19 9.45
C ASP A 702 -7.45 -45.43 9.32
N SER A 703 -8.28 -44.49 9.80
CA SER A 703 -9.74 -44.59 9.68
C SER A 703 -10.19 -44.47 8.23
N TYR A 704 -9.57 -43.58 7.44
CA TYR A 704 -9.84 -43.46 6.01
C TYR A 704 -9.53 -44.77 5.27
N ARG A 705 -8.36 -45.36 5.54
CA ARG A 705 -7.98 -46.67 4.98
C ARG A 705 -8.94 -47.78 5.40
N CYS A 706 -9.36 -47.78 6.66
CA CYS A 706 -10.27 -48.78 7.20
C CYS A 706 -11.64 -48.77 6.51
N TYR A 707 -12.23 -47.58 6.34
CA TYR A 707 -13.58 -47.45 5.80
C TYR A 707 -13.63 -47.40 4.26
N LEU A 708 -12.65 -46.77 3.61
CA LEU A 708 -12.64 -46.58 2.15
C LEU A 708 -11.76 -47.58 1.40
N GLY A 709 -10.94 -48.37 2.10
CA GLY A 709 -10.10 -49.41 1.50
C GLY A 709 -8.94 -48.88 0.64
N VAL A 710 -8.68 -47.57 0.66
CA VAL A 710 -7.64 -46.88 -0.12
C VAL A 710 -6.77 -46.01 0.78
N GLU A 711 -5.49 -45.85 0.42
CA GLU A 711 -4.59 -44.96 1.15
C GLU A 711 -4.89 -43.48 0.81
N LEU A 712 -5.03 -42.64 1.84
CA LEU A 712 -5.23 -41.20 1.68
C LEU A 712 -3.97 -40.51 1.13
N LEU A 713 -2.80 -40.96 1.58
CA LEU A 713 -1.49 -40.38 1.22
C LEU A 713 -0.71 -41.40 0.38
N LYS A 714 -0.13 -40.96 -0.74
CA LYS A 714 0.69 -41.82 -1.60
C LYS A 714 2.10 -41.96 -0.99
N ASN A 715 2.42 -43.14 -0.46
CA ASN A 715 3.71 -43.40 0.17
C ASN A 715 4.89 -43.32 -0.83
N GLY A 716 5.73 -42.29 -0.69
CA GLY A 716 7.07 -42.26 -1.27
C GLY A 716 8.06 -43.05 -0.40
N GLY A 717 8.14 -44.36 -0.58
CA GLY A 717 9.35 -45.19 -0.38
C GLY A 717 10.12 -45.24 0.97
N HIS A 718 9.89 -44.40 1.97
CA HIS A 718 10.68 -44.41 3.22
C HIS A 718 9.80 -44.36 4.47
N ALA A 719 9.87 -45.43 5.27
CA ALA A 719 9.01 -45.72 6.42
C ALA A 719 9.26 -44.86 7.68
N SER A 720 9.68 -43.60 7.54
CA SER A 720 10.02 -42.74 8.69
C SER A 720 9.76 -41.24 8.48
N GLU A 721 8.82 -40.85 7.60
CA GLU A 721 8.32 -39.47 7.60
C GLU A 721 7.05 -39.35 8.47
N PRO A 722 6.93 -38.31 9.33
CA PRO A 722 5.74 -38.11 10.15
C PRO A 722 4.52 -37.82 9.25
N ILE A 723 3.49 -38.67 9.32
CA ILE A 723 2.24 -38.64 8.52
C ILE A 723 1.57 -37.25 8.51
N LEU A 724 1.74 -36.48 9.59
CA LEU A 724 1.19 -35.13 9.71
C LEU A 724 1.67 -34.18 8.61
N LYS A 725 2.94 -34.26 8.19
CA LYS A 725 3.50 -33.36 7.16
C LYS A 725 2.85 -33.58 5.78
N PRO A 726 2.79 -34.79 5.22
CA PRO A 726 2.08 -35.02 3.95
C PRO A 726 0.57 -34.78 4.06
N LEU A 727 -0.06 -35.03 5.21
CA LEU A 727 -1.48 -34.71 5.42
C LEU A 727 -1.74 -33.20 5.40
N TRP A 728 -0.86 -32.40 6.02
CA TRP A 728 -0.97 -30.95 6.06
C TRP A 728 -0.90 -30.30 4.67
N HIS A 729 -0.04 -30.84 3.80
CA HIS A 729 0.18 -30.36 2.43
C HIS A 729 -0.66 -31.10 1.38
N HIS A 730 -1.68 -31.86 1.79
CA HIS A 730 -2.57 -32.53 0.86
C HIS A 730 -3.35 -31.50 0.02
N ALA A 731 -3.51 -31.76 -1.28
CA ALA A 731 -4.10 -30.80 -2.22
C ALA A 731 -5.60 -30.57 -1.98
N ASP A 732 -6.32 -31.60 -1.54
CA ASP A 732 -7.74 -31.48 -1.17
C ASP A 732 -7.89 -30.90 0.23
N ALA A 733 -8.97 -30.14 0.46
CA ALA A 733 -9.28 -29.53 1.74
C ALA A 733 -9.81 -30.57 2.72
N ILE A 734 -9.04 -30.86 3.77
CA ILE A 734 -9.35 -31.87 4.80
C ILE A 734 -9.61 -31.17 6.12
N MET A 735 -10.74 -31.49 6.75
CA MET A 735 -11.24 -30.83 7.94
C MET A 735 -11.83 -31.83 8.93
N CYS A 736 -11.66 -31.64 10.23
CA CYS A 736 -12.29 -32.45 11.26
C CYS A 736 -13.23 -31.60 12.11
N CYS A 737 -14.44 -32.11 12.36
CA CYS A 737 -15.40 -31.49 13.25
C CYS A 737 -15.94 -32.48 14.30
N SER A 738 -16.39 -31.95 15.43
CA SER A 738 -17.02 -32.74 16.49
C SER A 738 -18.39 -33.28 16.06
N PHE A 739 -18.83 -34.39 16.66
CA PHE A 739 -20.13 -35.03 16.39
C PHE A 739 -21.24 -34.52 17.33
N LYS A 740 -21.14 -33.28 17.83
CA LYS A 740 -22.12 -32.63 18.72
C LYS A 740 -23.28 -32.05 17.92
N ALA A 741 -24.36 -31.66 18.61
CA ALA A 741 -25.55 -31.04 17.98
C ALA A 741 -25.22 -29.79 17.13
N SER A 742 -24.13 -29.10 17.45
CA SER A 742 -23.51 -28.04 16.65
C SER A 742 -22.04 -28.41 16.37
N PRO A 743 -21.71 -28.99 15.21
CA PRO A 743 -20.35 -29.43 14.89
C PRO A 743 -19.39 -28.24 14.78
N ILE A 744 -18.37 -28.25 15.64
CA ILE A 744 -17.26 -27.28 15.62
C ILE A 744 -16.03 -27.95 15.01
N PHE A 745 -15.30 -27.22 14.17
CA PHE A 745 -14.05 -27.71 13.59
C PHE A 745 -12.91 -27.71 14.61
N SER A 746 -12.17 -28.80 14.67
CA SER A 746 -11.04 -29.00 15.58
C SER A 746 -9.70 -29.16 14.85
N PHE A 747 -9.73 -29.35 13.53
CA PHE A 747 -8.54 -29.47 12.69
C PHE A 747 -8.88 -29.14 11.23
N ALA A 748 -7.95 -28.52 10.52
CA ALA A 748 -7.98 -28.38 9.07
C ALA A 748 -6.55 -28.41 8.52
N ASN A 749 -6.34 -29.00 7.35
CA ASN A 749 -5.07 -28.90 6.63
C ASN A 749 -4.93 -27.54 5.93
N GLN A 750 -3.79 -27.26 5.29
CA GLN A 750 -3.55 -25.98 4.62
C GLN A 750 -4.65 -25.65 3.60
N ALA A 751 -5.00 -26.61 2.73
CA ALA A 751 -6.05 -26.42 1.74
C ALA A 751 -7.42 -26.16 2.38
N GLY A 752 -7.73 -26.75 3.54
CA GLY A 752 -8.96 -26.50 4.28
C GLY A 752 -9.02 -25.12 4.92
N LEU A 753 -7.89 -24.63 5.45
CA LEU A 753 -7.77 -23.26 5.96
C LEU A 753 -7.89 -22.24 4.82
N ASP A 754 -7.26 -22.50 3.68
CA ASP A 754 -7.34 -21.68 2.48
C ASP A 754 -8.78 -21.66 1.93
N MET A 755 -9.44 -22.82 1.87
CA MET A 755 -10.83 -22.96 1.42
C MET A 755 -11.79 -22.16 2.31
N LEU A 756 -11.55 -22.15 3.62
CA LEU A 756 -12.37 -21.42 4.58
C LEU A 756 -11.96 -19.96 4.77
N GLU A 757 -10.85 -19.51 4.19
CA GLU A 757 -10.25 -18.20 4.46
C GLU A 757 -10.10 -17.97 5.98
N THR A 758 -9.50 -18.94 6.71
CA THR A 758 -9.35 -18.88 8.18
C THR A 758 -7.99 -19.39 8.69
N THR A 759 -7.75 -19.31 10.00
CA THR A 759 -6.55 -19.84 10.66
C THR A 759 -6.90 -20.99 11.61
N LEU A 760 -5.91 -21.82 11.97
CA LEU A 760 -6.12 -22.93 12.90
C LEU A 760 -6.64 -22.46 14.27
N GLY A 761 -6.27 -21.26 14.72
CA GLY A 761 -6.72 -20.69 15.99
C GLY A 761 -8.17 -20.18 15.97
N ALA A 762 -8.65 -19.71 14.82
CA ALA A 762 -10.03 -19.24 14.64
C ALA A 762 -11.00 -20.36 14.19
N LEU A 763 -10.46 -21.55 13.94
CA LEU A 763 -11.22 -22.67 13.37
C LEU A 763 -12.36 -23.15 14.29
N GLU A 764 -12.16 -23.10 15.60
CA GLU A 764 -13.17 -23.50 16.60
C GLU A 764 -14.37 -22.53 16.68
N GLU A 765 -14.26 -21.34 16.10
CA GLU A 765 -15.35 -20.35 16.06
C GLU A 765 -16.29 -20.54 14.86
N ILE A 766 -15.89 -21.41 13.92
CA ILE A 766 -16.64 -21.71 12.71
C ILE A 766 -17.45 -22.99 12.92
N GLY A 767 -18.78 -22.86 12.88
CA GLY A 767 -19.68 -24.00 12.88
C GLY A 767 -19.83 -24.59 11.48
N LEU A 768 -19.93 -25.92 11.37
CA LEU A 768 -20.20 -26.61 10.10
C LEU A 768 -21.45 -26.08 9.38
N GLU A 769 -22.45 -25.64 10.16
CA GLU A 769 -23.70 -25.06 9.65
C GLU A 769 -23.54 -23.70 8.96
N LYS A 770 -22.46 -22.96 9.28
CA LYS A 770 -22.16 -21.67 8.64
C LYS A 770 -21.46 -21.85 7.29
N ILE A 771 -20.82 -22.99 7.09
CA ILE A 771 -20.04 -23.29 5.88
C ILE A 771 -20.91 -23.96 4.83
N LEU A 772 -21.69 -24.99 5.21
CA LEU A 772 -22.55 -25.66 4.25
C LEU A 772 -23.78 -24.81 3.93
N ASP A 773 -24.09 -24.68 2.64
CA ASP A 773 -25.35 -24.06 2.21
C ASP A 773 -26.57 -24.92 2.63
N GLU A 774 -27.78 -24.42 2.42
CA GLU A 774 -29.00 -25.13 2.83
C GLU A 774 -29.13 -26.53 2.20
N HIS A 775 -28.61 -26.72 0.99
CA HIS A 775 -28.58 -28.01 0.31
C HIS A 775 -27.55 -28.95 0.95
N GLY A 776 -26.33 -28.49 1.15
CA GLY A 776 -25.23 -29.22 1.79
C GLY A 776 -25.58 -29.65 3.22
N ARG A 777 -26.26 -28.80 4.00
CA ARG A 777 -26.75 -29.15 5.34
C ARG A 777 -27.77 -30.28 5.29
N ARG A 778 -28.76 -30.23 4.40
CA ARG A 778 -29.75 -31.31 4.25
C ARG A 778 -29.11 -32.62 3.80
N SER A 779 -28.19 -32.56 2.84
CA SER A 779 -27.44 -33.74 2.38
C SER A 779 -26.60 -34.34 3.50
N PHE A 780 -25.85 -33.52 4.25
CA PHE A 780 -25.06 -34.00 5.38
C PHE A 780 -25.93 -34.60 6.49
N CYS A 781 -27.04 -33.97 6.86
CA CYS A 781 -27.97 -34.51 7.86
C CYS A 781 -28.61 -35.85 7.42
N THR A 782 -28.86 -36.02 6.13
CA THR A 782 -29.44 -37.27 5.58
C THR A 782 -28.42 -38.41 5.60
N GLU A 783 -27.16 -38.11 5.28
CA GLU A 783 -26.06 -39.10 5.24
C GLU A 783 -25.44 -39.36 6.62
N PHE A 784 -25.65 -38.49 7.62
CA PHE A 784 -25.06 -38.62 8.95
C PHE A 784 -25.31 -40.00 9.63
N PRO A 785 -26.54 -40.57 9.61
CA PRO A 785 -26.77 -41.91 10.14
C PRO A 785 -25.97 -42.99 9.39
N HIS A 786 -25.77 -42.82 8.08
CA HIS A 786 -24.96 -43.73 7.28
C HIS A 786 -23.46 -43.60 7.61
N ILE A 787 -22.94 -42.39 7.82
CA ILE A 787 -21.57 -42.17 8.31
C ILE A 787 -21.36 -42.86 9.66
N MET A 788 -22.34 -42.77 10.57
CA MET A 788 -22.23 -43.36 11.91
C MET A 788 -22.35 -44.89 11.92
N GLN A 789 -23.11 -45.49 10.99
CA GLN A 789 -23.32 -46.93 10.89
C GLN A 789 -22.28 -47.64 9.99
N GLN A 790 -21.98 -47.06 8.83
CA GLN A 790 -21.11 -47.65 7.80
C GLN A 790 -19.68 -47.08 7.83
N GLY A 791 -19.46 -45.98 8.56
CA GLY A 791 -18.14 -45.37 8.78
C GLY A 791 -17.76 -44.26 7.81
N PHE A 792 -18.44 -44.13 6.67
CA PHE A 792 -18.24 -43.05 5.71
C PHE A 792 -19.48 -42.80 4.83
N ALA A 793 -19.53 -41.65 4.16
CA ALA A 793 -20.47 -41.33 3.10
C ALA A 793 -19.84 -40.38 2.08
N CYS A 794 -20.31 -40.44 0.84
CA CYS A 794 -19.92 -39.52 -0.23
C CYS A 794 -21.03 -38.51 -0.46
N LEU A 795 -20.68 -37.23 -0.40
CA LEU A 795 -21.58 -36.13 -0.69
C LEU A 795 -21.38 -35.69 -2.14
N GLU A 796 -22.49 -35.44 -2.83
CA GLU A 796 -22.48 -34.87 -4.18
C GLU A 796 -21.90 -33.46 -4.22
N ARG A 797 -21.65 -32.95 -5.43
CA ARG A 797 -21.16 -31.58 -5.65
C ARG A 797 -22.03 -30.56 -4.93
N GLY A 798 -21.41 -29.51 -4.41
CA GLY A 798 -22.12 -28.49 -3.65
C GLY A 798 -21.40 -27.16 -3.60
N MET A 799 -21.99 -26.23 -2.85
CA MET A 799 -21.38 -24.96 -2.52
C MET A 799 -21.28 -24.82 -1.00
N CYS A 800 -20.20 -24.20 -0.57
CA CYS A 800 -20.02 -23.74 0.79
C CYS A 800 -19.67 -22.25 0.83
N LEU A 801 -19.72 -21.66 2.00
CA LEU A 801 -19.28 -20.31 2.27
C LEU A 801 -17.99 -20.37 3.09
N SER A 802 -17.01 -19.56 2.71
CA SER A 802 -15.85 -19.28 3.56
C SER A 802 -16.27 -18.48 4.80
N SER A 803 -15.36 -18.34 5.77
CA SER A 803 -15.54 -17.48 6.94
C SER A 803 -15.85 -16.03 6.54
N MET A 804 -15.37 -15.59 5.38
CA MET A 804 -15.54 -14.26 4.79
C MET A 804 -16.82 -14.13 3.93
N GLY A 805 -17.67 -15.16 3.90
CA GLY A 805 -18.91 -15.17 3.13
C GLY A 805 -18.73 -15.34 1.63
N ARG A 806 -17.53 -15.74 1.18
CA ARG A 806 -17.26 -15.99 -0.24
C ARG A 806 -17.76 -17.39 -0.64
N PRO A 807 -18.48 -17.53 -1.76
CA PRO A 807 -18.94 -18.83 -2.21
C PRO A 807 -17.77 -19.67 -2.75
N VAL A 808 -17.72 -20.92 -2.32
CA VAL A 808 -16.77 -21.94 -2.73
C VAL A 808 -17.55 -23.10 -3.34
N SER A 809 -17.25 -23.45 -4.59
CA SER A 809 -17.79 -24.64 -5.23
C SER A 809 -16.84 -25.82 -5.04
N TYR A 810 -17.36 -27.02 -4.78
CA TYR A 810 -16.58 -28.26 -4.75
C TYR A 810 -17.25 -29.35 -5.61
N GLU A 811 -16.44 -30.21 -6.23
CA GLU A 811 -16.95 -31.25 -7.13
C GLU A 811 -17.51 -32.45 -6.35
N ARG A 812 -16.86 -32.82 -5.25
CA ARG A 812 -17.26 -33.94 -4.41
C ARG A 812 -16.75 -33.73 -2.99
N ALA A 813 -17.49 -34.20 -2.00
CA ALA A 813 -16.97 -34.28 -0.64
C ALA A 813 -17.09 -35.70 -0.09
N VAL A 814 -16.13 -36.11 0.73
CA VAL A 814 -16.12 -37.41 1.41
C VAL A 814 -16.10 -37.16 2.90
N ALA A 815 -17.06 -37.74 3.62
CA ALA A 815 -17.13 -37.66 5.07
C ALA A 815 -16.88 -39.04 5.66
N TRP A 816 -15.99 -39.14 6.65
CA TRP A 816 -15.74 -40.39 7.36
C TRP A 816 -15.54 -40.19 8.84
N LYS A 817 -15.82 -41.25 9.58
CA LYS A 817 -15.63 -41.31 11.02
C LYS A 817 -14.14 -41.50 11.34
N VAL A 818 -13.61 -40.70 12.26
CA VAL A 818 -12.25 -40.88 12.79
C VAL A 818 -12.34 -41.59 14.14
N VAL A 819 -11.72 -42.75 14.24
CA VAL A 819 -11.67 -43.56 15.47
C VAL A 819 -10.28 -43.54 16.09
N ASN A 820 -10.22 -43.54 17.43
CA ASN A 820 -8.97 -43.70 18.17
C ASN A 820 -8.55 -45.18 18.27
N GLU A 821 -7.42 -45.46 18.93
CA GLU A 821 -6.89 -46.84 19.08
C GLU A 821 -7.84 -47.77 19.86
N GLU A 822 -8.73 -47.21 20.69
CA GLU A 822 -9.75 -47.93 21.46
C GLU A 822 -11.08 -48.13 20.69
N GLN A 823 -11.12 -47.83 19.39
CA GLN A 823 -12.32 -47.88 18.52
C GLN A 823 -13.43 -46.88 18.92
N ASN A 824 -13.13 -45.90 19.77
CA ASN A 824 -14.05 -44.83 20.14
C ASN A 824 -14.08 -43.75 19.07
N VAL A 825 -15.26 -43.17 18.84
CA VAL A 825 -15.46 -42.09 17.86
C VAL A 825 -14.81 -40.81 18.39
N HIS A 826 -13.81 -40.29 17.66
CA HIS A 826 -13.14 -39.06 18.05
C HIS A 826 -13.78 -37.83 17.38
N CYS A 827 -13.92 -37.87 16.06
CA CYS A 827 -14.50 -36.78 15.27
C CYS A 827 -15.01 -37.30 13.91
N ILE A 828 -15.62 -36.42 13.12
CA ILE A 828 -15.93 -36.66 11.71
C ILE A 828 -14.95 -35.85 10.87
N CYS A 829 -14.33 -36.48 9.88
CA CYS A 829 -13.47 -35.82 8.92
C CYS A 829 -14.19 -35.65 7.59
N LEU A 830 -14.02 -34.48 6.98
CA LEU A 830 -14.59 -34.04 5.71
C LEU A 830 -13.44 -33.69 4.77
N MET A 831 -13.45 -34.26 3.57
CA MET A 831 -12.51 -33.93 2.50
C MET A 831 -13.26 -33.37 1.30
N PHE A 832 -12.98 -32.13 0.92
CA PHE A 832 -13.55 -31.45 -0.25
C PHE A 832 -12.55 -31.51 -1.41
N ILE A 833 -13.00 -32.09 -2.53
CA ILE A 833 -12.19 -32.39 -3.70
C ILE A 833 -12.50 -31.39 -4.81
N ASN A 834 -11.44 -30.91 -5.49
CA ASN A 834 -11.54 -29.94 -6.61
C ASN A 834 -12.38 -28.71 -6.24
N TRP A 835 -12.06 -28.09 -5.11
CA TRP A 835 -12.72 -26.87 -4.67
C TRP A 835 -12.13 -25.63 -5.35
N SER A 836 -12.95 -24.60 -5.55
CA SER A 836 -12.53 -23.30 -6.07
C SER A 836 -13.50 -22.20 -5.63
N PHE A 837 -13.02 -20.98 -5.47
CA PHE A 837 -13.89 -19.82 -5.27
C PHE A 837 -14.74 -19.59 -6.52
N ALA A 838 -16.05 -19.45 -6.33
CA ALA A 838 -17.03 -19.25 -7.40
C ALA A 838 -17.05 -17.81 -7.96
#